data_AF-A0A1G0Z9K3-F1
#
_entry.id   AF-A0A1G0Z9K3-F1
#
_cell.length_a   1.000
_cell.length_b   1.000
_cell.length_c   1.000
_cell.angle_alpha   90.00
_cell.angle_beta   90.00
_cell.angle_gamma   90.00
#
_symmetry.space_group_name_H-M   'P 1'
#
loop_
_entity.id
_entity.type
_entity.pdbx_description
1 polymer ?
#
loop_
_entity_poly.entity_id
_entity_poly.type
_entity_poly.pdbx_seq_one_letter_code
_entity_poly.pdbx_strand_id
1 'polypeptide(L)'
;MKSKIVVFLCFAFIAVSLLGGPKESLPVKYFFTDELAEIPCKAPDGEAEYELKTITRGGWGPSENGKTTVKDGKIQLKPLAEGIHVLTLKNDAKSDIRFLVIAPPPKLDPDVLRRCLPRAADKILKGEPIKILAMGDSVTNTGDFENMLAAMLSRTTGNKNITVVDRSYPGRSIDASVRNFKEDAVALKPDFAMIMYGLNDQICGCSLDGFLEQYEWLAKHLADECGSDTVFLQPTPHIDIPVKKDDARPDPNPPEYAFRTVGFAESVKLLADKLKIPCAETFNAVWGDGGATIEESAIKMWPLYPPSYSKQFSSMIETDGKGDTIHPNALGHLMIAKAVYNSIACMKTSELLEMKAVSAWMDSGVNSKVAMTNRSGKNMTGRLAVYPRLECEPVVLQGSGEYNLKPGESAEFKIDWPKALKPEDLLKYPANTCLAPGNPIISTLIFSEGKTHAFGIPAPFGTSTFIRERMVAENPKVQVRLDNGDKVEVDFPANQDNGRIPLIRKVDNGWAVAELAFCRYSSALKGEAVVDGEDKEWTENKFSVVGEPCQARWVKGADDKRASPDECMLKWSSRAGWQGLFIAIRANGSVESDNFTMFFDTRKPELLGTPGPYYWVSGSKDKAGAFKVSKGETSKKATGLAVKWSKTDYGAFIEMFIPYELMEMASWPESGDLGFSLWWNHKGPNGVTHLMWSEDGHPWNTRWYGVIRLENQPGKSMPWMVRVK
;
A
#
# COMPACT_ATOMS: atom_id res chain seq x y z
N MET A 1 20.21 22.03 -31.73
CA MET A 1 20.16 20.94 -30.74
C MET A 1 18.70 20.65 -30.41
N LYS A 2 18.19 19.48 -30.80
CA LYS A 2 16.81 19.07 -30.53
C LYS A 2 16.75 18.47 -29.12
N SER A 3 16.26 19.24 -28.15
CA SER A 3 15.97 18.75 -26.80
C SER A 3 14.79 17.79 -26.87
N LYS A 4 15.02 16.51 -26.54
CA LYS A 4 13.96 15.53 -26.35
C LYS A 4 13.34 15.80 -24.98
N ILE A 5 12.10 16.28 -24.98
CA ILE A 5 11.27 16.39 -23.77
C ILE A 5 11.01 14.97 -23.27
N VAL A 6 11.58 14.64 -22.11
CA VAL A 6 11.27 13.42 -21.35
C VAL A 6 9.92 13.68 -20.66
N VAL A 7 8.86 13.12 -21.23
CA VAL A 7 7.53 13.11 -20.60
C VAL A 7 7.58 12.13 -19.43
N PHE A 8 7.73 12.65 -18.22
CA PHE A 8 7.44 11.88 -17.00
C PHE A 8 5.94 11.57 -16.95
N LEU A 9 5.59 10.32 -17.22
CA LEU A 9 4.25 9.75 -16.99
C LEU A 9 3.99 9.68 -15.48
N CYS A 10 3.59 10.81 -14.89
CA CYS A 10 3.00 10.83 -13.55
C CYS A 10 1.47 10.70 -13.67
N PHE A 11 0.99 9.50 -13.36
CA PHE A 11 -0.31 9.21 -12.74
C PHE A 11 -1.55 9.99 -13.24
N ALA A 12 -2.01 9.63 -14.44
CA ALA A 12 -3.43 9.65 -14.76
C ALA A 12 -4.09 8.34 -14.30
N PHE A 13 -4.07 8.05 -13.00
CA PHE A 13 -4.83 6.90 -12.44
C PHE A 13 -6.33 7.22 -12.25
N ILE A 14 -6.81 8.36 -12.75
CA ILE A 14 -8.20 8.82 -12.62
C ILE A 14 -9.08 8.46 -13.84
N ALA A 15 -8.60 7.66 -14.81
CA ALA A 15 -9.42 7.31 -16.00
C ALA A 15 -9.39 5.85 -16.48
N VAL A 16 -9.04 4.87 -15.63
CA VAL A 16 -9.19 3.43 -15.98
C VAL A 16 -9.79 2.62 -14.82
N SER A 17 -10.82 3.16 -14.16
CA SER A 17 -11.64 2.42 -13.19
C SER A 17 -13.06 2.13 -13.68
N LEU A 18 -13.35 2.35 -14.98
CA LEU A 18 -14.70 2.16 -15.53
C LEU A 18 -14.82 1.18 -16.70
N LEU A 19 -13.77 0.48 -17.11
CA LEU A 19 -13.89 -0.57 -18.13
C LEU A 19 -12.97 -1.74 -17.79
N GLY A 20 -13.36 -2.50 -16.76
CA GLY A 20 -12.97 -3.91 -16.73
C GLY A 20 -13.51 -4.55 -18.00
N GLY A 21 -12.67 -4.73 -19.01
CA GLY A 21 -13.00 -5.58 -20.14
C GLY A 21 -13.47 -6.94 -19.62
N PRO A 22 -14.38 -7.62 -20.31
CA PRO A 22 -14.94 -8.88 -19.82
C PRO A 22 -13.79 -9.82 -19.45
N LYS A 23 -13.74 -10.24 -18.17
CA LYS A 23 -12.99 -11.44 -17.77
C LYS A 23 -13.38 -12.53 -18.77
N GLU A 24 -12.43 -13.32 -19.29
CA GLU A 24 -12.79 -14.54 -20.03
C GLU A 24 -13.74 -15.34 -19.13
N SER A 25 -15.03 -15.32 -19.46
CA SER A 25 -16.10 -15.69 -18.53
C SER A 25 -16.35 -17.19 -18.52
N LEU A 26 -15.29 -17.99 -18.62
CA LEU A 26 -15.40 -19.39 -18.23
C LEU A 26 -15.43 -19.43 -16.70
N PRO A 27 -16.37 -20.14 -16.06
CA PRO A 27 -16.31 -20.36 -14.63
C PRO A 27 -14.95 -21.00 -14.34
N VAL A 28 -14.14 -20.33 -13.53
CA VAL A 28 -12.82 -20.83 -13.14
C VAL A 28 -13.02 -22.19 -12.48
N LYS A 29 -12.62 -23.27 -13.18
CA LYS A 29 -12.64 -24.62 -12.62
C LYS A 29 -11.27 -24.96 -12.08
N TYR A 30 -11.23 -25.24 -10.78
CA TYR A 30 -10.12 -25.86 -10.09
C TYR A 30 -10.33 -27.36 -10.11
N PHE A 31 -9.27 -28.09 -10.48
CA PHE A 31 -9.24 -29.53 -10.30
C PHE A 31 -8.07 -29.91 -9.41
N PHE A 32 -8.16 -31.07 -8.76
CA PHE A 32 -7.03 -31.64 -8.04
C PHE A 32 -6.25 -32.65 -8.91
N THR A 33 -4.96 -32.82 -8.67
CA THR A 33 -4.14 -33.77 -9.45
C THR A 33 -4.55 -35.24 -9.26
N ASP A 34 -5.33 -35.54 -8.22
CA ASP A 34 -5.80 -36.88 -7.86
C ASP A 34 -7.25 -37.18 -8.29
N GLU A 35 -7.87 -36.31 -9.10
CA GLU A 35 -9.21 -36.50 -9.67
C GLU A 35 -9.22 -36.36 -11.19
N LEU A 36 -10.31 -36.81 -11.82
CA LEU A 36 -10.54 -36.58 -13.25
C LEU A 36 -11.09 -35.16 -13.46
N ALA A 37 -10.46 -34.40 -14.35
CA ALA A 37 -10.91 -33.07 -14.72
C ALA A 37 -12.04 -33.16 -15.74
N GLU A 38 -13.25 -32.73 -15.35
CA GLU A 38 -14.40 -32.61 -16.24
C GLU A 38 -14.46 -31.22 -16.88
N ILE A 39 -13.95 -31.13 -18.12
CA ILE A 39 -13.68 -29.89 -18.83
C ILE A 39 -14.80 -29.63 -19.85
N PRO A 40 -15.54 -28.51 -19.75
CA PRO A 40 -16.50 -28.11 -20.77
C PRO A 40 -15.78 -27.77 -22.08
N CYS A 41 -16.31 -28.22 -23.21
CA CYS A 41 -15.77 -27.93 -24.54
C CYS A 41 -16.89 -27.72 -25.57
N LYS A 42 -16.56 -27.10 -26.70
CA LYS A 42 -17.50 -26.87 -27.82
C LYS A 42 -17.40 -27.91 -28.93
N ALA A 43 -16.47 -28.87 -28.79
CA ALA A 43 -16.37 -29.98 -29.73
C ALA A 43 -17.68 -30.78 -29.77
N PRO A 44 -18.07 -31.32 -30.94
CA PRO A 44 -19.23 -32.20 -31.04
C PRO A 44 -19.00 -33.49 -30.25
N ASP A 45 -20.09 -34.11 -29.77
CA ASP A 45 -20.03 -35.41 -29.12
C ASP A 45 -19.39 -36.46 -30.05
N GLY A 46 -18.55 -37.32 -29.47
CA GLY A 46 -17.78 -38.33 -30.19
C GLY A 46 -16.29 -38.31 -29.83
N GLU A 47 -15.47 -38.97 -30.65
CA GLU A 47 -14.02 -38.96 -30.45
C GLU A 47 -13.41 -37.62 -30.89
N ALA A 48 -12.55 -37.06 -30.03
CA ALA A 48 -11.77 -35.86 -30.32
C ALA A 48 -10.29 -36.13 -30.06
N GLU A 49 -9.43 -35.70 -30.98
CA GLU A 49 -7.99 -35.63 -30.74
C GLU A 49 -7.65 -34.36 -29.97
N TYR A 50 -6.72 -34.49 -29.03
CA TYR A 50 -6.30 -33.37 -28.18
C TYR A 50 -4.78 -33.30 -28.01
N GLU A 51 -4.30 -32.09 -27.76
CA GLU A 51 -2.99 -31.78 -27.19
C GLU A 51 -3.22 -31.12 -25.82
N LEU A 52 -2.53 -31.59 -24.79
CA LEU A 52 -2.58 -31.03 -23.44
C LEU A 52 -1.16 -30.62 -23.04
N LYS A 53 -0.96 -29.33 -22.75
CA LYS A 53 0.29 -28.79 -22.23
C LYS A 53 0.08 -28.27 -20.82
N THR A 54 1.12 -28.29 -19.99
CA THR A 54 1.06 -27.75 -18.63
C THR A 54 2.10 -26.65 -18.44
N ILE A 55 1.70 -25.52 -17.85
CA ILE A 55 2.60 -24.51 -17.32
C ILE A 55 2.65 -24.71 -15.81
N THR A 56 3.82 -25.09 -15.33
CA THR A 56 4.12 -25.33 -13.91
C THR A 56 4.93 -24.18 -13.34
N ARG A 57 5.21 -24.21 -12.03
CA ARG A 57 6.12 -23.24 -11.41
C ARG A 57 7.50 -23.22 -12.09
N GLY A 58 7.96 -24.35 -12.62
CA GLY A 58 9.24 -24.47 -13.33
C GLY A 58 9.21 -24.03 -14.80
N GLY A 59 8.08 -23.50 -15.31
CA GLY A 59 7.87 -23.22 -16.72
C GLY A 59 7.05 -24.32 -17.40
N TRP A 60 7.26 -24.53 -18.70
CA TRP A 60 6.60 -25.63 -19.43
C TRP A 60 6.92 -26.97 -18.80
N GLY A 61 5.88 -27.68 -18.37
CA GLY A 61 5.93 -28.99 -17.75
C GLY A 61 5.54 -30.10 -18.73
N PRO A 62 4.99 -31.21 -18.21
CA PRO A 62 4.56 -32.34 -19.03
C PRO A 62 3.51 -31.94 -20.08
N SER A 63 3.57 -32.64 -21.21
CA SER A 63 2.57 -32.57 -22.28
C SER A 63 2.16 -33.97 -22.73
N GLU A 64 0.93 -34.07 -23.22
CA GLU A 64 0.36 -35.31 -23.76
C GLU A 64 -0.43 -35.00 -25.03
N ASN A 65 -0.40 -35.94 -25.98
CA ASN A 65 -1.31 -35.95 -27.12
C ASN A 65 -2.13 -37.23 -27.07
N GLY A 66 -3.42 -37.15 -27.34
CA GLY A 66 -4.28 -38.33 -27.23
C GLY A 66 -5.62 -38.19 -27.93
N LYS A 67 -6.46 -39.19 -27.69
CA LYS A 67 -7.88 -39.20 -28.05
C LYS A 67 -8.71 -39.24 -26.78
N THR A 68 -9.82 -38.51 -26.78
CA THR A 68 -10.81 -38.51 -25.70
C THR A 68 -12.20 -38.60 -26.30
N THR A 69 -13.18 -38.96 -25.47
CA THR A 69 -14.59 -38.89 -25.85
C THR A 69 -15.20 -37.60 -25.31
N VAL A 70 -15.81 -36.83 -26.20
CA VAL A 70 -16.69 -35.72 -25.87
C VAL A 70 -18.08 -36.28 -25.65
N LYS A 71 -18.68 -35.98 -24.50
CA LYS A 71 -20.05 -36.36 -24.16
C LYS A 71 -20.74 -35.21 -23.46
N ASP A 72 -21.92 -34.82 -23.95
CA ASP A 72 -22.72 -33.72 -23.41
C ASP A 72 -21.92 -32.41 -23.33
N GLY A 73 -21.06 -32.15 -24.34
CA GLY A 73 -20.19 -30.98 -24.39
C GLY A 73 -19.09 -30.94 -23.33
N LYS A 74 -18.66 -32.10 -22.83
CA LYS A 74 -17.61 -32.24 -21.82
C LYS A 74 -16.63 -33.33 -22.19
N ILE A 75 -15.38 -33.18 -21.73
CA ILE A 75 -14.37 -34.24 -21.74
C ILE A 75 -13.88 -34.51 -20.32
N GLN A 76 -13.42 -35.74 -20.09
CA GLN A 76 -12.74 -36.12 -18.85
C GLN A 76 -11.28 -36.42 -19.14
N LEU A 77 -10.38 -35.66 -18.52
CA LEU A 77 -8.94 -35.86 -18.66
C LEU A 77 -8.31 -36.04 -17.28
N LYS A 78 -7.27 -36.89 -17.21
CA LYS A 78 -6.43 -36.96 -16.02
C LYS A 78 -5.43 -35.80 -16.06
N PRO A 79 -5.34 -34.95 -15.03
CA PRO A 79 -4.31 -33.93 -14.96
C PRO A 79 -2.89 -34.50 -14.99
N LEU A 80 -1.96 -33.76 -15.63
CA LEU A 80 -0.58 -34.21 -15.80
C LEU A 80 0.31 -33.84 -14.61
N ALA A 81 0.09 -32.64 -14.04
CA ALA A 81 0.84 -32.10 -12.90
C ALA A 81 0.03 -30.99 -12.22
N GLU A 82 0.58 -30.36 -11.17
CA GLU A 82 0.08 -29.07 -10.70
C GLU A 82 0.48 -27.97 -11.67
N GLY A 83 -0.47 -27.14 -12.09
CA GLY A 83 -0.21 -26.07 -13.03
C GLY A 83 -1.41 -25.64 -13.88
N ILE A 84 -1.17 -24.64 -14.72
CA ILE A 84 -2.14 -24.21 -15.73
C ILE A 84 -2.07 -25.19 -16.90
N HIS A 85 -3.18 -25.85 -17.19
CA HIS A 85 -3.30 -26.72 -18.34
C HIS A 85 -3.84 -25.93 -19.53
N VAL A 86 -3.26 -26.17 -20.70
CA VAL A 86 -3.65 -25.61 -21.99
C VAL A 86 -4.04 -26.78 -22.88
N LEU A 87 -5.33 -26.92 -23.11
CA LEU A 87 -5.93 -27.99 -23.89
C LEU A 87 -6.34 -27.47 -25.26
N THR A 88 -5.80 -28.10 -26.31
CA THR A 88 -6.14 -27.80 -27.71
C THR A 88 -6.82 -29.03 -28.32
N LEU A 89 -8.07 -28.88 -28.78
CA LEU A 89 -8.80 -29.94 -29.49
C LEU A 89 -8.60 -29.77 -30.99
N LYS A 90 -8.05 -30.76 -31.70
CA LYS A 90 -7.72 -30.63 -33.13
C LYS A 90 -8.93 -30.42 -34.03
N ASN A 91 -10.10 -30.90 -33.62
CA ASN A 91 -11.35 -30.77 -34.36
C ASN A 91 -12.12 -29.47 -34.05
N ASP A 92 -11.64 -28.66 -33.07
CA ASP A 92 -12.24 -27.39 -32.68
C ASP A 92 -11.25 -26.25 -32.91
N ALA A 93 -11.34 -25.62 -34.08
CA ALA A 93 -10.34 -24.68 -34.57
C ALA A 93 -10.28 -23.32 -33.83
N LYS A 94 -10.97 -23.13 -32.70
CA LYS A 94 -11.28 -21.77 -32.22
C LYS A 94 -10.92 -21.34 -30.79
N SER A 95 -10.34 -22.17 -29.92
CA SER A 95 -9.66 -21.66 -28.70
C SER A 95 -9.04 -22.77 -27.87
N ASP A 96 -7.85 -22.53 -27.31
CA ASP A 96 -7.34 -23.33 -26.20
C ASP A 96 -8.29 -23.22 -25.00
N ILE A 97 -8.60 -24.36 -24.37
CA ILE A 97 -9.31 -24.40 -23.09
C ILE A 97 -8.25 -24.40 -21.99
N ARG A 98 -8.36 -23.46 -21.04
CA ARG A 98 -7.40 -23.33 -19.94
C ARG A 98 -8.05 -23.58 -18.60
N PHE A 99 -7.36 -24.30 -17.73
CA PHE A 99 -7.82 -24.62 -16.37
C PHE A 99 -6.64 -24.77 -15.41
N LEU A 100 -6.88 -24.59 -14.11
CA LEU A 100 -5.85 -24.73 -13.09
C LEU A 100 -6.03 -26.06 -12.37
N VAL A 101 -4.93 -26.78 -12.22
CA VAL A 101 -4.86 -28.02 -11.42
C VAL A 101 -3.99 -27.77 -10.20
N ILE A 102 -4.50 -28.19 -9.04
CA ILE A 102 -3.91 -28.00 -7.72
C ILE A 102 -3.47 -29.37 -7.17
N ALA A 103 -2.25 -29.48 -6.67
CA ALA A 103 -1.87 -30.67 -5.91
C ALA A 103 -2.67 -30.70 -4.60
N PRO A 104 -3.17 -31.88 -4.15
CA PRO A 104 -3.85 -32.01 -2.87
C PRO A 104 -3.05 -31.32 -1.76
N PRO A 105 -3.66 -30.39 -1.00
CA PRO A 105 -2.97 -29.69 0.06
C PRO A 105 -2.49 -30.67 1.15
N PRO A 106 -1.41 -30.34 1.89
CA PRO A 106 -0.99 -31.12 3.03
C PRO A 106 -2.12 -31.32 4.04
N LYS A 107 -2.06 -32.42 4.79
CA LYS A 107 -3.04 -32.68 5.86
C LYS A 107 -3.08 -31.49 6.82
N LEU A 108 -4.28 -30.96 7.03
CA LEU A 108 -4.53 -29.89 7.97
C LEU A 108 -4.26 -30.35 9.41
N ASP A 109 -3.55 -29.54 10.19
CA ASP A 109 -3.38 -29.69 11.62
C ASP A 109 -4.48 -28.89 12.37
N PRO A 110 -5.43 -29.57 13.04
CA PRO A 110 -6.53 -28.90 13.74
C PRO A 110 -6.08 -27.96 14.86
N ASP A 111 -4.97 -28.25 15.53
CA ASP A 111 -4.49 -27.45 16.66
C ASP A 111 -3.79 -26.17 16.17
N VAL A 112 -3.07 -26.27 15.04
CA VAL A 112 -2.58 -25.08 14.32
C VAL A 112 -3.76 -24.21 13.89
N LEU A 113 -4.79 -24.81 13.29
CA LEU A 113 -5.96 -24.07 12.83
C LEU A 113 -6.66 -23.34 13.98
N ARG A 114 -6.90 -23.99 15.11
CA ARG A 114 -7.51 -23.36 16.29
C ARG A 114 -6.65 -22.24 16.89
N ARG A 115 -5.32 -22.38 16.84
CA ARG A 115 -4.42 -21.33 17.30
C ARG A 115 -4.45 -20.11 16.38
N CYS A 116 -4.46 -20.33 15.07
CA CYS A 116 -4.40 -19.26 14.07
C CYS A 116 -5.76 -18.59 13.85
N LEU A 117 -6.86 -19.34 13.93
CA LEU A 117 -8.23 -18.89 13.69
C LEU A 117 -9.15 -19.32 14.86
N PRO A 118 -8.98 -18.76 16.06
CA PRO A 118 -9.67 -19.23 17.26
C PRO A 118 -11.20 -19.12 17.21
N ARG A 119 -11.76 -18.27 16.35
CA ARG A 119 -13.22 -18.09 16.20
C ARG A 119 -13.77 -18.91 15.03
N ALA A 120 -13.03 -19.06 13.94
CA ALA A 120 -13.49 -19.74 12.72
C ALA A 120 -13.13 -21.24 12.66
N ALA A 121 -12.08 -21.68 13.35
CA ALA A 121 -11.52 -23.04 13.22
C ALA A 121 -12.54 -24.16 13.47
N ASP A 122 -13.33 -24.06 14.54
CA ASP A 122 -14.29 -25.12 14.86
C ASP A 122 -15.42 -25.19 13.83
N LYS A 123 -15.85 -24.06 13.26
CA LYS A 123 -16.82 -24.05 12.16
C LYS A 123 -16.26 -24.71 10.92
N ILE A 124 -15.01 -24.37 10.56
CA ILE A 124 -14.27 -25.00 9.47
C ILE A 124 -14.24 -26.52 9.64
N LEU A 125 -13.79 -27.00 10.81
CA LEU A 125 -13.61 -28.43 11.10
C LEU A 125 -14.93 -29.22 11.18
N LYS A 126 -16.02 -28.59 11.62
CA LYS A 126 -17.34 -29.23 11.75
C LYS A 126 -18.17 -29.22 10.46
N GLY A 127 -17.69 -28.54 9.41
CA GLY A 127 -18.47 -28.40 8.18
C GLY A 127 -19.58 -27.34 8.26
N GLU A 128 -19.53 -26.45 9.26
CA GLU A 128 -20.51 -25.37 9.41
C GLU A 128 -20.28 -24.29 8.34
N PRO A 129 -21.33 -23.51 7.99
CA PRO A 129 -21.18 -22.38 7.09
C PRO A 129 -20.15 -21.37 7.60
N ILE A 130 -19.22 -20.99 6.74
CA ILE A 130 -18.23 -19.94 7.01
C ILE A 130 -18.18 -18.93 5.87
N LYS A 131 -17.82 -17.69 6.21
CA LYS A 131 -17.60 -16.59 5.28
C LYS A 131 -16.19 -16.06 5.40
N ILE A 132 -15.46 -16.09 4.29
CA ILE A 132 -14.11 -15.56 4.14
C ILE A 132 -14.21 -14.20 3.44
N LEU A 133 -13.64 -13.15 4.03
CA LEU A 133 -13.50 -11.84 3.39
C LEU A 133 -12.08 -11.65 2.87
N ALA A 134 -11.90 -11.40 1.58
CA ALA A 134 -10.61 -11.02 1.00
C ALA A 134 -10.59 -9.50 0.78
N MET A 135 -9.74 -8.79 1.53
CA MET A 135 -9.50 -7.36 1.39
C MET A 135 -8.13 -7.14 0.74
N GLY A 136 -8.07 -6.33 -0.30
CA GLY A 136 -6.79 -6.02 -0.96
C GLY A 136 -6.87 -5.04 -2.10
N ASP A 137 -5.83 -5.03 -2.93
CA ASP A 137 -5.70 -4.13 -4.07
C ASP A 137 -5.98 -4.82 -5.42
N SER A 138 -5.35 -4.36 -6.50
CA SER A 138 -5.56 -4.95 -7.82
C SER A 138 -5.11 -6.40 -7.92
N VAL A 139 -4.13 -6.85 -7.12
CA VAL A 139 -3.72 -8.25 -7.08
C VAL A 139 -4.88 -9.13 -6.60
N THR A 140 -5.58 -8.71 -5.54
CA THR A 140 -6.77 -9.44 -5.06
C THR A 140 -7.89 -9.44 -6.10
N ASN A 141 -8.19 -8.29 -6.71
CA ASN A 141 -9.28 -8.16 -7.69
C ASN A 141 -9.08 -8.99 -8.98
N THR A 142 -7.85 -9.07 -9.47
CA THR A 142 -7.53 -9.80 -10.70
C THR A 142 -7.35 -11.29 -10.46
N GLY A 143 -7.07 -11.67 -9.22
CA GLY A 143 -6.80 -13.04 -8.80
C GLY A 143 -8.03 -13.85 -8.49
N ASP A 144 -7.78 -15.00 -7.86
CA ASP A 144 -8.81 -15.87 -7.30
C ASP A 144 -8.25 -16.78 -6.17
N PHE A 145 -7.23 -16.28 -5.44
CA PHE A 145 -6.50 -17.06 -4.44
C PHE A 145 -7.38 -17.45 -3.24
N GLU A 146 -8.37 -16.64 -2.95
CA GLU A 146 -9.36 -16.81 -1.90
C GLU A 146 -10.30 -17.99 -2.18
N ASN A 147 -10.70 -18.20 -3.44
CA ASN A 147 -11.48 -19.36 -3.84
C ASN A 147 -10.60 -20.62 -3.95
N MET A 148 -9.33 -20.49 -4.36
CA MET A 148 -8.36 -21.60 -4.28
C MET A 148 -8.14 -22.04 -2.83
N LEU A 149 -8.05 -21.11 -1.87
CA LEU A 149 -7.99 -21.41 -0.44
C LEU A 149 -9.25 -22.14 0.03
N ALA A 150 -10.43 -21.65 -0.34
CA ALA A 150 -11.69 -22.32 -0.02
C ALA A 150 -11.73 -23.75 -0.58
N ALA A 151 -11.25 -23.98 -1.81
CA ALA A 151 -11.15 -25.32 -2.38
C ALA A 151 -10.19 -26.23 -1.57
N MET A 152 -9.03 -25.72 -1.14
CA MET A 152 -8.08 -26.46 -0.32
C MET A 152 -8.61 -26.78 1.08
N LEU A 153 -9.27 -25.83 1.75
CA LEU A 153 -9.94 -26.06 3.03
C LEU A 153 -11.08 -27.07 2.87
N SER A 154 -11.87 -26.94 1.81
CA SER A 154 -12.95 -27.87 1.50
C SER A 154 -12.44 -29.29 1.26
N ARG A 155 -11.31 -29.44 0.56
CA ARG A 155 -10.66 -30.73 0.30
C ARG A 155 -10.17 -31.39 1.59
N THR A 156 -9.59 -30.62 2.51
CA THR A 156 -8.95 -31.16 3.73
C THR A 156 -9.89 -31.37 4.90
N THR A 157 -10.98 -30.61 4.97
CA THR A 157 -11.93 -30.63 6.08
C THR A 157 -13.25 -31.30 5.72
N GLY A 158 -13.53 -31.46 4.42
CA GLY A 158 -14.85 -31.88 3.93
C GLY A 158 -15.91 -30.77 3.96
N ASN A 159 -15.58 -29.58 4.48
CA ASN A 159 -16.53 -28.47 4.54
C ASN A 159 -16.87 -27.94 3.13
N LYS A 160 -18.13 -28.08 2.72
CA LYS A 160 -18.66 -27.56 1.44
C LYS A 160 -19.37 -26.22 1.58
N ASN A 161 -19.50 -25.69 2.80
CA ASN A 161 -20.26 -24.49 3.13
C ASN A 161 -19.35 -23.26 3.30
N ILE A 162 -18.37 -23.11 2.41
CA ILE A 162 -17.42 -21.98 2.44
C ILE A 162 -17.86 -20.94 1.42
N THR A 163 -18.22 -19.75 1.90
CA THR A 163 -18.51 -18.59 1.05
C THR A 163 -17.33 -17.63 1.08
N VAL A 164 -16.95 -17.12 -0.08
CA VAL A 164 -15.87 -16.14 -0.20
C VAL A 164 -16.44 -14.83 -0.73
N VAL A 165 -15.99 -13.71 -0.17
CA VAL A 165 -16.36 -12.38 -0.60
C VAL A 165 -15.12 -11.55 -0.85
N ASP A 166 -14.98 -11.05 -2.07
CA ASP A 166 -13.92 -10.11 -2.45
C ASP A 166 -14.39 -8.65 -2.19
N ARG A 167 -13.54 -7.90 -1.47
CA ARG A 167 -13.63 -6.44 -1.24
C ARG A 167 -12.28 -5.79 -1.53
N SER A 168 -11.85 -5.97 -2.77
CA SER A 168 -10.63 -5.36 -3.28
C SER A 168 -10.87 -4.01 -3.96
N TYR A 169 -9.85 -3.17 -3.91
CA TYR A 169 -9.84 -1.83 -4.48
C TYR A 169 -8.66 -1.68 -5.44
N PRO A 170 -8.83 -1.98 -6.75
CA PRO A 170 -7.76 -1.89 -7.73
C PRO A 170 -7.09 -0.52 -7.79
N GLY A 171 -5.75 -0.51 -7.76
CA GLY A 171 -4.95 0.71 -7.79
C GLY A 171 -5.07 1.59 -6.54
N ARG A 172 -5.63 1.06 -5.44
CA ARG A 172 -5.73 1.77 -4.16
C ARG A 172 -4.83 1.13 -3.10
N SER A 173 -4.53 1.92 -2.08
CA SER A 173 -3.83 1.54 -0.84
C SER A 173 -4.80 0.93 0.18
N ILE A 174 -4.26 0.49 1.33
CA ILE A 174 -5.05 -0.06 2.45
C ILE A 174 -6.13 0.91 2.97
N ASP A 175 -5.92 2.21 2.82
CA ASP A 175 -6.87 3.27 3.17
C ASP A 175 -8.26 3.04 2.54
N ALA A 176 -8.30 2.44 1.34
CA ALA A 176 -9.56 2.14 0.70
C ALA A 176 -10.44 1.16 1.48
N SER A 177 -9.82 0.16 2.13
CA SER A 177 -10.52 -0.76 3.02
C SER A 177 -10.94 -0.08 4.34
N VAL A 178 -10.07 0.79 4.89
CA VAL A 178 -10.36 1.48 6.16
C VAL A 178 -11.60 2.35 6.05
N ARG A 179 -11.68 3.19 5.01
CA ARG A 179 -12.79 4.14 4.86
C ARG A 179 -14.11 3.49 4.44
N ASN A 180 -14.08 2.32 3.80
CA ASN A 180 -15.26 1.55 3.40
C ASN A 180 -15.59 0.39 4.35
N PHE A 181 -14.87 0.27 5.47
CA PHE A 181 -14.93 -0.86 6.40
C PHE A 181 -16.36 -1.25 6.82
N LYS A 182 -17.24 -0.28 7.07
CA LYS A 182 -18.62 -0.56 7.48
C LYS A 182 -19.40 -1.32 6.40
N GLU A 183 -19.28 -0.89 5.14
CA GLU A 183 -19.94 -1.53 4.00
C GLU A 183 -19.29 -2.89 3.68
N ASP A 184 -17.97 -2.95 3.78
CA ASP A 184 -17.19 -4.11 3.35
C ASP A 184 -17.13 -5.24 4.37
N ALA A 185 -17.19 -4.95 5.66
CA ALA A 185 -16.97 -5.93 6.72
C ALA A 185 -18.15 -6.03 7.68
N VAL A 186 -18.60 -4.91 8.26
CA VAL A 186 -19.64 -4.93 9.32
C VAL A 186 -20.96 -5.49 8.80
N ALA A 187 -21.36 -5.13 7.59
CA ALA A 187 -22.56 -5.68 6.94
C ALA A 187 -22.42 -7.18 6.61
N LEU A 188 -21.19 -7.63 6.33
CA LEU A 188 -20.93 -9.03 5.95
C LEU A 188 -20.77 -9.97 7.14
N LYS A 189 -20.21 -9.50 8.27
CA LYS A 189 -19.83 -10.32 9.44
C LYS A 189 -19.03 -11.58 9.03
N PRO A 190 -17.83 -11.41 8.45
CA PRO A 190 -17.00 -12.56 8.05
C PRO A 190 -16.52 -13.36 9.26
N ASP A 191 -16.34 -14.67 9.11
CA ASP A 191 -15.75 -15.52 10.16
C ASP A 191 -14.24 -15.31 10.25
N PHE A 192 -13.59 -15.09 9.12
CA PHE A 192 -12.24 -14.51 9.09
C PHE A 192 -12.02 -13.67 7.84
N ALA A 193 -11.09 -12.72 7.94
CA ALA A 193 -10.67 -11.87 6.84
C ALA A 193 -9.19 -12.05 6.51
N MET A 194 -8.85 -11.92 5.22
CA MET A 194 -7.50 -11.86 4.69
C MET A 194 -7.22 -10.42 4.24
N ILE A 195 -6.08 -9.87 4.63
CA ILE A 195 -5.68 -8.49 4.28
C ILE A 195 -4.37 -8.53 3.50
N MET A 196 -4.40 -8.06 2.25
CA MET A 196 -3.22 -7.98 1.37
C MET A 196 -3.11 -6.63 0.68
N TYR A 197 -2.19 -5.80 1.17
CA TYR A 197 -1.85 -4.46 0.67
C TYR A 197 -0.34 -4.23 0.77
N GLY A 198 0.16 -3.19 0.09
CA GLY A 198 1.56 -2.77 0.18
C GLY A 198 2.17 -2.35 -1.17
N LEU A 199 1.68 -2.89 -2.29
CA LEU A 199 2.17 -2.52 -3.62
C LEU A 199 1.83 -1.06 -3.94
N ASN A 200 0.54 -0.71 -3.91
CA ASN A 200 0.10 0.66 -4.17
C ASN A 200 0.53 1.60 -3.04
N ASP A 201 0.46 1.16 -1.78
CA ASP A 201 0.87 1.94 -0.62
C ASP A 201 2.29 2.48 -0.79
N GLN A 202 3.22 1.60 -1.15
CA GLN A 202 4.58 2.01 -1.42
C GLN A 202 4.71 2.90 -2.66
N ILE A 203 4.06 2.54 -3.79
CA ILE A 203 4.11 3.34 -5.03
C ILE A 203 3.62 4.77 -4.78
N CYS A 204 2.57 4.89 -3.98
CA CYS A 204 1.97 6.13 -3.52
C CYS A 204 2.80 6.84 -2.44
N GLY A 205 3.86 6.23 -1.92
CA GLY A 205 4.76 6.78 -0.90
C GLY A 205 4.21 6.71 0.53
N CYS A 206 3.15 5.95 0.79
CA CYS A 206 2.59 5.79 2.13
C CYS A 206 3.71 5.51 3.14
N SER A 207 3.70 6.24 4.25
CA SER A 207 4.59 5.96 5.38
C SER A 207 4.42 4.51 5.81
N LEU A 208 5.52 3.83 6.14
CA LEU A 208 5.43 2.46 6.63
C LEU A 208 4.56 2.38 7.89
N ASP A 209 4.70 3.33 8.80
CA ASP A 209 3.91 3.33 10.04
C ASP A 209 2.42 3.61 9.79
N GLY A 210 2.09 4.61 8.97
CA GLY A 210 0.69 4.87 8.59
C GLY A 210 0.06 3.68 7.85
N PHE A 211 0.84 2.92 7.09
CA PHE A 211 0.42 1.65 6.50
C PHE A 211 0.16 0.58 7.58
N LEU A 212 1.08 0.37 8.52
CA LEU A 212 0.95 -0.62 9.59
C LEU A 212 -0.20 -0.31 10.55
N GLU A 213 -0.44 0.96 10.85
CA GLU A 213 -1.57 1.37 11.68
C GLU A 213 -2.91 1.06 11.05
N GLN A 214 -3.00 1.16 9.73
CA GLN A 214 -4.21 0.80 9.01
C GLN A 214 -4.44 -0.73 9.03
N TYR A 215 -3.36 -1.52 8.96
CA TYR A 215 -3.44 -2.97 9.22
C TYR A 215 -3.92 -3.27 10.64
N GLU A 216 -3.32 -2.64 11.65
CA GLU A 216 -3.71 -2.80 13.06
C GLU A 216 -5.16 -2.36 13.28
N TRP A 217 -5.56 -1.24 12.68
CA TRP A 217 -6.92 -0.73 12.74
C TRP A 217 -7.92 -1.72 12.15
N LEU A 218 -7.67 -2.23 10.93
CA LEU A 218 -8.56 -3.21 10.29
C LEU A 218 -8.69 -4.48 11.13
N ALA A 219 -7.57 -5.06 11.57
CA ALA A 219 -7.57 -6.26 12.39
C ALA A 219 -8.37 -6.08 13.68
N LYS A 220 -8.17 -4.94 14.35
CA LYS A 220 -8.91 -4.60 15.57
C LYS A 220 -10.40 -4.47 15.31
N HIS A 221 -10.82 -3.74 14.28
CA HIS A 221 -12.24 -3.52 14.01
C HIS A 221 -12.93 -4.78 13.47
N LEU A 222 -12.23 -5.62 12.71
CA LEU A 222 -12.70 -6.95 12.32
C LEU A 222 -12.96 -7.83 13.56
N ALA A 223 -12.05 -7.82 14.53
CA ALA A 223 -12.22 -8.56 15.77
C ALA A 223 -13.37 -7.99 16.63
N ASP A 224 -13.38 -6.68 16.85
CA ASP A 224 -14.27 -6.00 17.80
C ASP A 224 -15.70 -5.84 17.27
N GLU A 225 -15.88 -5.50 15.99
CA GLU A 225 -17.20 -5.22 15.40
C GLU A 225 -17.80 -6.41 14.65
N CYS A 226 -16.97 -7.29 14.07
CA CYS A 226 -17.44 -8.43 13.29
C CYS A 226 -17.29 -9.77 14.03
N GLY A 227 -16.49 -9.83 15.10
CA GLY A 227 -16.13 -11.11 15.73
C GLY A 227 -15.29 -11.99 14.80
N SER A 228 -14.52 -11.39 13.90
CA SER A 228 -13.79 -12.07 12.83
C SER A 228 -12.35 -12.37 13.23
N ASP A 229 -11.82 -13.53 12.85
CA ASP A 229 -10.37 -13.75 12.85
C ASP A 229 -9.70 -12.98 11.69
N THR A 230 -8.39 -12.82 11.73
CA THR A 230 -7.65 -12.10 10.68
C THR A 230 -6.41 -12.89 10.28
N VAL A 231 -6.07 -12.83 8.99
CA VAL A 231 -4.82 -13.32 8.43
C VAL A 231 -4.19 -12.19 7.64
N PHE A 232 -2.94 -11.85 7.95
CA PHE A 232 -2.17 -10.90 7.16
C PHE A 232 -1.46 -11.61 6.02
N LEU A 233 -1.44 -11.00 4.85
CA LEU A 233 -0.71 -11.46 3.67
C LEU A 233 0.32 -10.40 3.33
N GLN A 234 1.56 -10.82 3.06
CA GLN A 234 2.57 -9.91 2.53
C GLN A 234 2.15 -9.40 1.12
N PRO A 235 2.54 -8.18 0.73
CA PRO A 235 2.47 -7.79 -0.68
C PRO A 235 3.37 -8.72 -1.53
N THR A 236 2.98 -8.95 -2.79
CA THR A 236 3.76 -9.77 -3.73
C THR A 236 4.97 -9.01 -4.30
N PRO A 237 5.97 -9.71 -4.88
CA PRO A 237 7.07 -9.05 -5.58
C PRO A 237 6.61 -8.33 -6.85
N HIS A 238 7.34 -7.27 -7.23
CA HIS A 238 7.19 -6.58 -8.52
C HIS A 238 8.40 -6.92 -9.40
N ILE A 239 8.21 -7.68 -10.47
CA ILE A 239 9.32 -8.35 -11.18
C ILE A 239 9.85 -7.58 -12.40
N ASP A 240 9.88 -6.26 -12.33
CA ASP A 240 10.35 -5.41 -13.45
C ASP A 240 11.88 -5.29 -13.46
N ILE A 241 12.54 -6.38 -13.85
CA ILE A 241 13.99 -6.49 -14.04
C ILE A 241 14.27 -6.62 -15.53
N PRO A 242 15.10 -5.75 -16.14
CA PRO A 242 15.52 -5.90 -17.53
C PRO A 242 16.29 -7.22 -17.72
N VAL A 243 15.77 -8.13 -18.54
CA VAL A 243 16.40 -9.44 -18.79
C VAL A 243 17.26 -9.45 -20.07
N LYS A 244 17.10 -8.46 -20.96
CA LYS A 244 17.81 -8.39 -22.25
C LYS A 244 18.66 -7.12 -22.36
N LYS A 245 19.92 -7.27 -22.80
CA LYS A 245 20.91 -6.17 -22.94
C LYS A 245 20.53 -5.14 -24.01
N ASP A 246 19.68 -5.52 -24.96
CA ASP A 246 19.19 -4.71 -26.10
C ASP A 246 17.74 -4.25 -25.92
N ASP A 247 17.17 -4.41 -24.72
CA ASP A 247 15.84 -3.90 -24.41
C ASP A 247 15.85 -2.38 -24.47
N ALA A 248 15.37 -1.82 -25.59
CA ALA A 248 15.35 -0.38 -25.87
C ALA A 248 14.36 0.39 -24.98
N ARG A 249 13.68 -0.27 -24.03
CA ARG A 249 12.99 0.41 -22.94
C ARG A 249 14.04 1.23 -22.19
N PRO A 250 13.95 2.58 -22.15
CA PRO A 250 14.86 3.36 -21.30
C PRO A 250 14.71 2.80 -19.90
N ASP A 251 15.79 2.24 -19.32
CA ASP A 251 15.78 1.54 -18.03
C ASP A 251 14.96 2.38 -17.03
N PRO A 252 13.66 2.10 -16.84
CA PRO A 252 12.86 2.97 -16.03
C PRO A 252 13.11 2.64 -14.56
N ASN A 253 13.56 1.40 -14.31
CA ASN A 253 13.36 0.68 -13.07
C ASN A 253 14.57 -0.23 -12.76
N PRO A 254 15.62 0.29 -12.09
CA PRO A 254 16.79 -0.51 -11.67
C PRO A 254 16.40 -1.74 -10.83
N PRO A 255 17.27 -2.78 -10.71
CA PRO A 255 16.96 -4.06 -10.02
C PRO A 255 16.38 -3.94 -8.60
N GLU A 256 16.69 -2.84 -7.91
CA GLU A 256 16.08 -2.42 -6.64
C GLU A 256 14.54 -2.29 -6.66
N TYR A 257 13.93 -2.16 -7.84
CA TYR A 257 12.48 -2.21 -8.02
C TYR A 257 11.86 -3.54 -7.57
N ALA A 258 12.60 -4.65 -7.68
CA ALA A 258 12.12 -5.96 -7.22
C ALA A 258 12.05 -6.07 -5.69
N PHE A 259 12.84 -5.25 -4.99
CA PHE A 259 12.95 -5.27 -3.52
C PHE A 259 12.12 -4.17 -2.85
N ARG A 260 11.34 -3.45 -3.64
CA ARG A 260 10.44 -2.39 -3.20
C ARG A 260 9.52 -2.84 -2.08
N THR A 261 8.78 -3.91 -2.29
CA THR A 261 7.75 -4.37 -1.36
C THR A 261 8.31 -5.22 -0.22
N VAL A 262 9.57 -5.67 -0.29
CA VAL A 262 10.22 -6.48 0.76
C VAL A 262 10.14 -5.81 2.13
N GLY A 263 10.37 -4.50 2.15
CA GLY A 263 10.30 -3.71 3.37
C GLY A 263 8.89 -3.68 3.99
N PHE A 264 7.86 -3.59 3.15
CA PHE A 264 6.47 -3.64 3.58
C PHE A 264 6.09 -5.07 4.02
N ALA A 265 6.50 -6.08 3.26
CA ALA A 265 6.28 -7.49 3.58
C ALA A 265 6.86 -7.90 4.94
N GLU A 266 8.10 -7.52 5.23
CA GLU A 266 8.70 -7.83 6.53
C GLU A 266 7.98 -7.08 7.66
N SER A 267 7.60 -5.83 7.43
CA SER A 267 6.92 -5.03 8.45
C SER A 267 5.52 -5.56 8.79
N VAL A 268 4.78 -6.08 7.81
CA VAL A 268 3.51 -6.78 8.03
C VAL A 268 3.73 -8.03 8.90
N LYS A 269 4.79 -8.80 8.65
CA LYS A 269 5.16 -9.98 9.46
C LYS A 269 5.45 -9.58 10.91
N LEU A 270 6.25 -8.53 11.14
CA LEU A 270 6.53 -8.03 12.49
C LEU A 270 5.27 -7.56 13.22
N LEU A 271 4.37 -6.86 12.52
CA LEU A 271 3.11 -6.42 13.10
C LEU A 271 2.21 -7.62 13.44
N ALA A 272 2.11 -8.61 12.55
CA ALA A 272 1.40 -9.85 12.80
C ALA A 272 1.91 -10.56 14.06
N ASP A 273 3.23 -10.70 14.20
CA ASP A 273 3.84 -11.32 15.39
C ASP A 273 3.51 -10.53 16.66
N LYS A 274 3.57 -9.20 16.62
CA LYS A 274 3.18 -8.31 17.73
C LYS A 274 1.71 -8.50 18.12
N LEU A 275 0.82 -8.61 17.14
CA LEU A 275 -0.62 -8.77 17.34
C LEU A 275 -1.07 -10.22 17.54
N LYS A 276 -0.15 -11.19 17.43
CA LYS A 276 -0.41 -12.63 17.43
C LYS A 276 -1.40 -13.06 16.34
N ILE A 277 -1.29 -12.45 15.17
CA ILE A 277 -2.09 -12.74 13.98
C ILE A 277 -1.24 -13.60 13.03
N PRO A 278 -1.78 -14.65 12.40
CA PRO A 278 -1.03 -15.40 11.39
C PRO A 278 -0.68 -14.51 10.19
N CYS A 279 0.59 -14.56 9.76
CA CYS A 279 1.05 -13.90 8.54
C CYS A 279 1.41 -14.95 7.48
N ALA A 280 0.80 -14.87 6.30
CA ALA A 280 1.18 -15.64 5.13
C ALA A 280 2.37 -14.96 4.42
N GLU A 281 3.46 -15.70 4.26
CA GLU A 281 4.68 -15.22 3.57
C GLU A 281 4.51 -15.27 2.04
N THR A 282 3.49 -14.59 1.52
CA THR A 282 3.08 -14.57 0.11
C THR A 282 4.14 -13.98 -0.81
N PHE A 283 4.94 -13.01 -0.33
CA PHE A 283 6.10 -12.51 -1.08
C PHE A 283 7.06 -13.66 -1.40
N ASN A 284 7.46 -14.40 -0.36
CA ASN A 284 8.36 -15.55 -0.47
C ASN A 284 7.75 -16.70 -1.27
N ALA A 285 6.43 -16.91 -1.17
CA ALA A 285 5.75 -17.95 -1.93
C ALA A 285 5.75 -17.67 -3.45
N VAL A 286 5.56 -16.41 -3.86
CA VAL A 286 5.64 -16.04 -5.28
C VAL A 286 7.10 -16.05 -5.75
N TRP A 287 8.02 -15.46 -4.99
CA TRP A 287 9.46 -15.48 -5.28
C TRP A 287 10.04 -16.91 -5.39
N GLY A 288 9.73 -17.74 -4.41
CA GLY A 288 10.19 -19.13 -4.22
C GLY A 288 11.70 -19.26 -4.11
N ASP A 289 12.28 -20.16 -4.89
CA ASP A 289 13.70 -20.51 -4.80
C ASP A 289 14.63 -19.51 -5.51
N GLY A 290 14.11 -18.63 -6.36
CA GLY A 290 14.94 -17.76 -7.20
C GLY A 290 15.94 -18.52 -8.10
N GLY A 291 16.81 -17.77 -8.77
CA GLY A 291 17.90 -18.27 -9.63
C GLY A 291 19.28 -18.11 -8.98
N ALA A 292 20.35 -18.35 -9.72
CA ALA A 292 21.71 -18.06 -9.26
C ALA A 292 22.02 -16.55 -9.32
N THR A 293 21.24 -15.79 -10.11
CA THR A 293 21.29 -14.32 -10.18
C THR A 293 19.90 -13.70 -9.99
N ILE A 294 19.83 -12.37 -9.91
CA ILE A 294 18.54 -11.65 -9.85
C ILE A 294 17.77 -11.82 -11.16
N GLU A 295 18.45 -11.75 -12.30
CA GLU A 295 17.85 -11.92 -13.63
C GLU A 295 17.28 -13.33 -13.79
N GLU A 296 18.02 -14.36 -13.37
CA GLU A 296 17.50 -15.72 -13.34
C GLU A 296 16.32 -15.89 -12.37
N SER A 297 16.32 -15.17 -11.26
CA SER A 297 15.18 -15.14 -10.32
C SER A 297 13.95 -14.53 -10.99
N ALA A 298 14.11 -13.44 -11.74
CA ALA A 298 13.02 -12.83 -12.52
C ALA A 298 12.46 -13.80 -13.58
N ILE A 299 13.34 -14.47 -14.34
CA ILE A 299 12.95 -15.47 -15.34
C ILE A 299 12.15 -16.61 -14.69
N LYS A 300 12.58 -17.11 -13.52
CA LYS A 300 11.87 -18.16 -12.79
C LYS A 300 10.51 -17.73 -12.26
N MET A 301 10.23 -16.44 -12.19
CA MET A 301 8.90 -15.92 -11.86
C MET A 301 7.99 -15.75 -13.09
N TRP A 302 8.51 -15.73 -14.32
CA TRP A 302 7.67 -15.59 -15.54
C TRP A 302 6.51 -16.60 -15.64
N PRO A 303 6.62 -17.87 -15.20
CA PRO A 303 5.50 -18.80 -15.16
C PRO A 303 4.30 -18.30 -14.33
N LEU A 304 4.56 -17.42 -13.35
CA LEU A 304 3.60 -16.93 -12.36
C LEU A 304 2.99 -15.57 -12.73
N TYR A 305 3.38 -14.96 -13.84
CA TYR A 305 2.91 -13.63 -14.27
C TYR A 305 2.37 -13.70 -15.69
N PRO A 306 1.29 -12.97 -16.03
CA PRO A 306 0.64 -13.07 -17.33
C PRO A 306 1.17 -12.01 -18.34
N PRO A 307 0.88 -12.17 -19.64
CA PRO A 307 1.14 -11.13 -20.63
C PRO A 307 0.34 -9.83 -20.42
N SER A 308 -0.75 -9.90 -19.66
CA SER A 308 -1.64 -8.79 -19.29
C SER A 308 -2.48 -9.26 -18.09
N TYR A 309 -2.82 -8.38 -17.13
CA TYR A 309 -3.69 -8.72 -16.00
C TYR A 309 -5.06 -9.29 -16.41
N SER A 310 -5.51 -9.07 -17.64
CA SER A 310 -6.74 -9.65 -18.19
C SER A 310 -6.62 -11.12 -18.61
N LYS A 311 -5.40 -11.68 -18.68
CA LYS A 311 -5.10 -13.04 -19.14
C LYS A 311 -4.57 -13.92 -18.00
N GLN A 312 -5.37 -14.10 -16.97
CA GLN A 312 -4.98 -14.78 -15.72
C GLN A 312 -4.61 -16.26 -15.90
N PHE A 313 -5.01 -16.92 -16.99
CA PHE A 313 -4.58 -18.29 -17.30
C PHE A 313 -3.44 -18.35 -18.33
N SER A 314 -2.75 -17.23 -18.56
CA SER A 314 -1.57 -17.16 -19.42
C SER A 314 -0.33 -16.79 -18.63
N SER A 315 0.84 -17.00 -19.24
CA SER A 315 2.14 -16.70 -18.64
C SER A 315 3.04 -15.89 -19.57
N MET A 316 3.92 -15.08 -18.98
CA MET A 316 4.99 -14.34 -19.67
C MET A 316 5.97 -15.27 -20.41
N ILE A 317 6.07 -16.56 -20.06
CA ILE A 317 6.87 -17.51 -20.84
C ILE A 317 6.31 -17.70 -22.26
N GLU A 318 5.01 -17.44 -22.46
CA GLU A 318 4.34 -17.50 -23.77
C GLU A 318 4.64 -16.27 -24.64
N THR A 319 5.17 -15.21 -24.04
CA THR A 319 5.47 -13.92 -24.67
C THR A 319 6.91 -13.49 -24.50
N ASP A 320 7.80 -14.44 -24.20
CA ASP A 320 9.25 -14.21 -24.07
C ASP A 320 9.56 -13.07 -23.08
N GLY A 321 8.91 -13.13 -21.91
CA GLY A 321 9.11 -12.20 -20.81
C GLY A 321 8.39 -10.86 -20.96
N LYS A 322 7.54 -10.66 -21.97
CA LYS A 322 6.76 -9.43 -22.13
C LYS A 322 5.39 -9.56 -21.47
N GLY A 323 5.10 -8.76 -20.44
CA GLY A 323 3.81 -8.82 -19.79
C GLY A 323 3.65 -7.91 -18.59
N ASP A 324 2.68 -8.27 -17.76
CA ASP A 324 2.39 -7.63 -16.50
C ASP A 324 3.35 -8.15 -15.42
N THR A 325 4.15 -7.26 -14.83
CA THR A 325 5.15 -7.59 -13.82
C THR A 325 4.66 -7.40 -12.39
N ILE A 326 3.40 -6.97 -12.21
CA ILE A 326 2.79 -6.64 -10.92
C ILE A 326 1.77 -7.69 -10.51
N HIS A 327 0.87 -8.09 -11.43
CA HIS A 327 -0.24 -8.99 -11.14
C HIS A 327 0.15 -10.44 -11.43
N PRO A 328 0.26 -11.32 -10.42
CA PRO A 328 0.44 -12.74 -10.67
C PRO A 328 -0.75 -13.32 -11.45
N ASN A 329 -0.50 -14.39 -12.21
CA ASN A 329 -1.52 -15.16 -12.91
C ASN A 329 -2.15 -16.22 -11.97
N ALA A 330 -3.01 -17.10 -12.48
CA ALA A 330 -3.66 -18.17 -11.71
C ALA A 330 -2.66 -19.07 -10.96
N LEU A 331 -1.47 -19.32 -11.53
CA LEU A 331 -0.43 -20.10 -10.88
C LEU A 331 0.27 -19.30 -9.77
N GLY A 332 0.49 -18.00 -9.97
CA GLY A 332 0.96 -17.10 -8.90
C GLY A 332 -0.05 -16.98 -7.76
N HIS A 333 -1.34 -16.86 -8.07
CA HIS A 333 -2.43 -16.89 -7.09
C HIS A 333 -2.53 -18.22 -6.34
N LEU A 334 -2.21 -19.34 -6.99
CA LEU A 334 -2.08 -20.63 -6.29
C LEU A 334 -0.96 -20.59 -5.25
N MET A 335 0.17 -19.93 -5.53
CA MET A 335 1.25 -19.78 -4.54
C MET A 335 0.81 -18.92 -3.36
N ILE A 336 0.05 -17.86 -3.59
CA ILE A 336 -0.56 -17.03 -2.54
C ILE A 336 -1.50 -17.86 -1.68
N ALA A 337 -2.43 -18.60 -2.30
CA ALA A 337 -3.39 -19.44 -1.60
C ALA A 337 -2.69 -20.50 -0.74
N LYS A 338 -1.63 -21.13 -1.26
CA LYS A 338 -0.82 -22.10 -0.51
C LYS A 338 -0.09 -21.48 0.67
N ALA A 339 0.43 -20.24 0.52
CA ALA A 339 1.07 -19.53 1.61
C ALA A 339 0.08 -19.28 2.76
N VAL A 340 -1.16 -18.88 2.43
CA VAL A 340 -2.23 -18.71 3.42
C VAL A 340 -2.63 -20.04 4.04
N TYR A 341 -2.85 -21.09 3.24
CA TYR A 341 -3.17 -22.41 3.76
C TYR A 341 -2.09 -22.89 4.75
N ASN A 342 -0.82 -22.78 4.38
CA ASN A 342 0.28 -23.20 5.24
C ASN A 342 0.38 -22.38 6.53
N SER A 343 0.07 -21.08 6.51
CA SER A 343 0.15 -20.24 7.71
C SER A 343 -0.96 -20.54 8.74
N ILE A 344 -2.12 -21.03 8.28
CA ILE A 344 -3.26 -21.36 9.16
C ILE A 344 -3.44 -22.85 9.43
N ALA A 345 -2.89 -23.75 8.59
CA ALA A 345 -3.19 -25.19 8.65
C ALA A 345 -1.95 -26.08 8.87
N CYS A 346 -0.74 -25.54 8.75
CA CYS A 346 0.50 -26.32 8.83
C CYS A 346 1.42 -25.81 9.94
N MET A 347 2.19 -26.71 10.55
CA MET A 347 3.26 -26.29 11.46
C MET A 347 4.31 -25.50 10.68
N LYS A 348 4.64 -24.30 11.18
CA LYS A 348 5.71 -23.48 10.61
C LYS A 348 7.03 -24.25 10.74
N THR A 349 7.74 -24.43 9.63
CA THR A 349 9.09 -24.99 9.66
C THR A 349 10.05 -23.96 10.23
N SER A 350 10.98 -24.40 11.07
CA SER A 350 12.01 -23.52 11.63
C SER A 350 12.89 -22.95 10.52
N GLU A 351 13.26 -21.67 10.65
CA GLU A 351 14.23 -21.04 9.76
C GLU A 351 15.59 -21.72 9.91
N LEU A 352 16.18 -22.17 8.79
CA LEU A 352 17.47 -22.86 8.78
C LEU A 352 18.64 -21.91 9.05
N LEU A 353 18.45 -20.64 8.74
CA LEU A 353 19.43 -19.58 8.91
C LEU A 353 18.76 -18.43 9.62
N GLU A 354 19.10 -18.25 10.89
CA GLU A 354 18.57 -17.15 11.70
C GLU A 354 19.37 -15.89 11.40
N MET A 355 18.67 -14.78 11.19
CA MET A 355 19.28 -13.49 10.89
C MET A 355 18.80 -12.44 11.86
N LYS A 356 19.74 -11.70 12.43
CA LYS A 356 19.48 -10.60 13.34
C LYS A 356 20.33 -9.42 12.91
N ALA A 357 19.76 -8.23 12.92
CA ALA A 357 20.52 -7.03 12.67
C ALA A 357 20.33 -5.99 13.77
N VAL A 358 21.33 -5.14 13.90
CA VAL A 358 21.31 -3.95 14.75
C VAL A 358 21.97 -2.81 13.99
N SER A 359 21.49 -1.60 14.17
CA SER A 359 22.14 -0.39 13.66
C SER A 359 22.75 0.39 14.82
N ALA A 360 23.83 1.12 14.56
CA ALA A 360 24.48 1.97 15.53
C ALA A 360 24.98 3.25 14.86
N TRP A 361 25.00 4.33 15.63
CA TRP A 361 25.67 5.57 15.26
C TRP A 361 27.16 5.46 15.56
N MET A 362 27.99 5.67 14.54
CA MET A 362 29.45 5.75 14.64
C MET A 362 29.92 7.16 14.26
N ASP A 363 31.17 7.50 14.56
CA ASP A 363 31.78 8.77 14.12
C ASP A 363 31.79 8.93 12.59
N SER A 364 31.73 7.81 11.86
CA SER A 364 31.65 7.74 10.40
C SER A 364 30.22 7.70 9.85
N GLY A 365 29.19 7.84 10.69
CA GLY A 365 27.79 7.72 10.31
C GLY A 365 27.11 6.44 10.80
N VAL A 366 25.96 6.11 10.22
CA VAL A 366 25.21 4.88 10.57
C VAL A 366 25.92 3.65 10.02
N ASN A 367 26.13 2.65 10.88
CA ASN A 367 26.56 1.31 10.51
C ASN A 367 25.53 0.28 11.01
N SER A 368 25.16 -0.66 10.16
CA SER A 368 24.36 -1.82 10.56
C SER A 368 25.22 -3.07 10.58
N LYS A 369 24.96 -3.93 11.55
CA LYS A 369 25.57 -5.26 11.68
C LYS A 369 24.50 -6.31 11.52
N VAL A 370 24.74 -7.28 10.64
CA VAL A 370 23.88 -8.46 10.46
C VAL A 370 24.64 -9.68 10.97
N ALA A 371 24.08 -10.33 11.98
CA ALA A 371 24.53 -11.64 12.45
C ALA A 371 23.68 -12.74 11.81
N MET A 372 24.33 -13.69 11.16
CA MET A 372 23.71 -14.86 10.53
C MET A 372 24.14 -16.11 11.28
N THR A 373 23.20 -16.94 11.74
CA THR A 373 23.48 -18.16 12.52
C THR A 373 22.88 -19.37 11.84
N ASN A 374 23.70 -20.39 11.56
CA ASN A 374 23.22 -21.64 10.98
C ASN A 374 22.50 -22.48 12.05
N ARG A 375 21.18 -22.58 11.94
CA ARG A 375 20.31 -23.40 12.80
C ARG A 375 20.04 -24.78 12.21
N SER A 376 20.52 -25.06 11.01
CA SER A 376 20.36 -26.36 10.36
C SER A 376 21.36 -27.41 10.89
N GLY A 377 21.07 -28.68 10.63
CA GLY A 377 21.98 -29.79 10.93
C GLY A 377 23.08 -30.00 9.87
N LYS A 378 23.16 -29.17 8.82
CA LYS A 378 24.15 -29.28 7.75
C LYS A 378 24.99 -28.02 7.62
N ASN A 379 26.13 -28.14 6.97
CA ASN A 379 26.94 -26.97 6.61
C ASN A 379 26.16 -26.08 5.63
N MET A 380 26.23 -24.76 5.82
CA MET A 380 25.57 -23.78 4.95
C MET A 380 26.59 -22.83 4.34
N THR A 381 26.61 -22.76 3.01
CA THR A 381 27.50 -21.87 2.25
C THR A 381 26.69 -20.96 1.34
N GLY A 382 27.10 -19.70 1.23
CA GLY A 382 26.44 -18.76 0.35
C GLY A 382 27.06 -17.38 0.37
N ARG A 383 26.32 -16.41 -0.16
CA ARG A 383 26.69 -14.99 -0.20
C ARG A 383 25.51 -14.13 0.17
N LEU A 384 25.72 -13.22 1.11
CA LEU A 384 24.83 -12.12 1.46
C LEU A 384 25.04 -10.97 0.48
N ALA A 385 23.96 -10.34 0.02
CA ALA A 385 23.99 -9.06 -0.66
C ALA A 385 22.89 -8.16 -0.10
N VAL A 386 23.13 -6.85 -0.13
CA VAL A 386 22.20 -5.84 0.36
C VAL A 386 21.83 -4.92 -0.79
N TYR A 387 20.58 -4.49 -0.82
CA TYR A 387 20.06 -3.61 -1.85
C TYR A 387 19.49 -2.35 -1.21
N PRO A 388 19.76 -1.17 -1.77
CA PRO A 388 19.10 0.05 -1.32
C PRO A 388 17.61 -0.03 -1.60
N ARG A 389 16.81 0.64 -0.76
CA ARG A 389 15.50 1.12 -1.22
C ARG A 389 15.74 2.30 -2.14
N LEU A 390 14.93 2.49 -3.18
CA LEU A 390 15.10 3.61 -4.13
C LEU A 390 15.12 4.99 -3.49
N GLU A 391 14.41 5.15 -2.38
CA GLU A 391 14.37 6.40 -1.64
C GLU A 391 15.66 6.67 -0.84
N CYS A 392 16.55 5.68 -0.78
CA CYS A 392 17.74 5.65 0.05
C CYS A 392 18.96 5.42 -0.85
N GLU A 393 19.85 6.41 -0.91
CA GLU A 393 21.16 6.29 -1.58
C GLU A 393 21.92 5.01 -1.13
N PRO A 394 22.86 4.48 -1.94
CA PRO A 394 23.34 3.10 -1.83
C PRO A 394 23.83 2.71 -0.43
N VAL A 395 23.30 1.60 0.08
CA VAL A 395 23.85 0.85 1.22
C VAL A 395 25.02 -0.01 0.75
N VAL A 396 26.08 -0.09 1.55
CA VAL A 396 27.31 -0.78 1.17
C VAL A 396 27.60 -1.92 2.13
N LEU A 397 27.53 -3.16 1.66
CA LEU A 397 28.04 -4.31 2.39
C LEU A 397 29.57 -4.30 2.35
N GLN A 398 30.20 -4.33 3.52
CA GLN A 398 31.65 -4.43 3.66
C GLN A 398 32.11 -5.89 3.47
N GLY A 399 33.09 -6.10 2.58
CA GLY A 399 33.61 -7.42 2.23
C GLY A 399 32.80 -8.14 1.15
N SER A 400 33.07 -9.44 0.94
CA SER A 400 32.45 -10.23 -0.14
C SER A 400 31.00 -10.64 0.15
N GLY A 401 30.59 -10.62 1.43
CA GLY A 401 29.33 -11.18 1.87
C GLY A 401 29.31 -12.71 1.92
N GLU A 402 30.40 -13.39 1.59
CA GLU A 402 30.47 -14.85 1.57
C GLU A 402 30.46 -15.43 2.99
N TYR A 403 29.78 -16.56 3.16
CA TYR A 403 29.80 -17.35 4.39
C TYR A 403 29.94 -18.84 4.13
N ASN A 404 30.51 -19.52 5.12
CA ASN A 404 30.57 -20.96 5.24
C ASN A 404 30.39 -21.31 6.71
N LEU A 405 29.15 -21.60 7.11
CA LEU A 405 28.75 -21.78 8.51
C LEU A 405 28.46 -23.24 8.78
N LYS A 406 29.23 -23.86 9.68
CA LYS A 406 28.88 -25.17 10.24
C LYS A 406 27.64 -25.05 11.14
N PRO A 407 26.97 -26.18 11.47
CA PRO A 407 25.85 -26.16 12.41
C PRO A 407 26.19 -25.42 13.70
N GLY A 408 25.37 -24.41 14.05
CA GLY A 408 25.55 -23.57 15.23
C GLY A 408 26.55 -22.42 15.09
N GLU A 409 27.34 -22.35 14.01
CA GLU A 409 28.25 -21.22 13.77
C GLU A 409 27.50 -19.97 13.30
N SER A 410 28.12 -18.81 13.56
CA SER A 410 27.61 -17.50 13.16
C SER A 410 28.65 -16.70 12.37
N ALA A 411 28.18 -15.87 11.43
CA ALA A 411 28.97 -14.84 10.76
C ALA A 411 28.37 -13.45 11.04
N GLU A 412 29.23 -12.43 11.07
CA GLU A 412 28.83 -11.02 11.19
C GLU A 412 29.20 -10.27 9.91
N PHE A 413 28.25 -9.49 9.39
CA PHE A 413 28.40 -8.65 8.22
C PHE A 413 28.15 -7.20 8.59
N LYS A 414 28.99 -6.30 8.07
CA LYS A 414 28.87 -4.86 8.32
C LYS A 414 28.33 -4.16 7.09
N ILE A 415 27.38 -3.26 7.29
CA ILE A 415 26.70 -2.51 6.24
C ILE A 415 26.83 -1.03 6.58
N ASP A 416 27.40 -0.27 5.66
CA ASP A 416 27.55 1.17 5.81
C ASP A 416 26.43 1.92 5.08
N TRP A 417 26.05 3.04 5.70
CA TRP A 417 25.10 4.00 5.15
C TRP A 417 25.86 5.29 4.83
N PRO A 418 26.59 5.36 3.69
CA PRO A 418 27.60 6.39 3.41
C PRO A 418 27.05 7.82 3.32
N LYS A 419 25.72 8.00 3.34
CA LYS A 419 25.03 9.28 3.25
C LYS A 419 24.31 9.68 4.54
N ALA A 420 24.25 8.80 5.53
CA ALA A 420 23.77 9.09 6.88
C ALA A 420 24.97 9.36 7.79
N LEU A 421 25.70 10.45 7.53
CA LEU A 421 26.95 10.78 8.21
C LEU A 421 26.73 11.55 9.51
N LYS A 422 25.64 12.32 9.58
CA LYS A 422 25.22 13.07 10.76
C LYS A 422 23.73 12.84 11.06
N PRO A 423 23.26 13.04 12.30
CA PRO A 423 21.86 12.83 12.68
C PRO A 423 20.84 13.55 11.77
N GLU A 424 21.16 14.79 11.36
CA GLU A 424 20.33 15.60 10.47
C GLU A 424 20.08 14.92 9.11
N ASP A 425 21.01 14.07 8.65
CA ASP A 425 20.86 13.39 7.37
C ASP A 425 19.69 12.41 7.38
N LEU A 426 19.23 11.94 8.56
CA LEU A 426 18.02 11.12 8.66
C LEU A 426 16.75 11.86 8.23
N LEU A 427 16.75 13.20 8.28
CA LEU A 427 15.61 14.03 7.85
C LEU A 427 15.57 14.25 6.33
N LYS A 428 16.65 13.93 5.61
CA LYS A 428 16.70 14.00 4.14
C LYS A 428 15.97 12.84 3.49
N TYR A 429 15.94 11.70 4.17
CA TYR A 429 15.07 10.59 3.82
C TYR A 429 13.66 10.92 4.32
N PRO A 430 12.59 10.54 3.62
CA PRO A 430 11.26 10.64 4.21
C PRO A 430 11.32 9.96 5.58
N ALA A 431 11.10 10.72 6.66
CA ALA A 431 11.33 10.29 8.05
C ALA A 431 10.50 9.06 8.49
N ASN A 432 9.76 8.49 7.55
CA ASN A 432 8.77 7.44 7.69
C ASN A 432 9.01 6.24 6.75
N THR A 433 10.12 6.16 5.99
CA THR A 433 10.32 5.09 4.98
C THR A 433 11.61 4.25 5.10
N CYS A 434 12.72 4.75 5.65
CA CYS A 434 13.97 3.97 5.73
C CYS A 434 14.60 3.89 7.13
N LEU A 435 15.12 4.99 7.69
CA LEU A 435 16.00 4.96 8.87
C LEU A 435 15.40 5.60 10.12
N ALA A 436 14.62 6.66 9.93
CA ALA A 436 14.11 7.52 11.00
C ALA A 436 13.13 6.88 12.01
N PRO A 437 12.38 5.79 11.72
CA PRO A 437 11.57 5.10 12.73
C PRO A 437 12.40 4.40 13.83
N GLY A 438 13.73 4.46 13.80
CA GLY A 438 14.61 3.75 14.73
C GLY A 438 14.72 2.24 14.45
N ASN A 439 14.02 1.74 13.42
CA ASN A 439 14.00 0.34 13.02
C ASN A 439 14.09 0.17 11.50
N PRO A 440 15.26 0.46 10.88
CA PRO A 440 15.43 0.27 9.45
C PRO A 440 15.24 -1.18 9.02
N ILE A 441 14.63 -1.37 7.85
CA ILE A 441 14.54 -2.69 7.21
C ILE A 441 15.57 -2.74 6.07
N ILE A 442 16.53 -3.65 6.18
CA ILE A 442 17.57 -3.89 5.19
C ILE A 442 17.07 -4.92 4.17
N SER A 443 16.81 -4.47 2.94
CA SER A 443 16.48 -5.37 1.83
C SER A 443 17.69 -6.23 1.48
N THR A 444 17.53 -7.55 1.59
CA THR A 444 18.64 -8.51 1.57
C THR A 444 18.38 -9.62 0.56
N LEU A 445 19.44 -10.05 -0.13
CA LEU A 445 19.49 -11.28 -0.90
C LEU A 445 20.48 -12.27 -0.28
N ILE A 446 20.09 -13.54 -0.27
CA ILE A 446 21.01 -14.65 -0.01
C ILE A 446 21.11 -15.51 -1.26
N PHE A 447 22.33 -15.66 -1.75
CA PHE A 447 22.70 -16.60 -2.80
C PHE A 447 23.26 -17.87 -2.16
N SER A 448 22.62 -19.02 -2.34
CA SER A 448 23.09 -20.29 -1.78
C SER A 448 22.60 -21.45 -2.64
N GLU A 449 23.45 -22.45 -2.89
CA GLU A 449 23.06 -23.66 -3.64
C GLU A 449 22.40 -23.37 -5.02
N GLY A 450 22.82 -22.30 -5.71
CA GLY A 450 22.24 -21.88 -7.00
C GLY A 450 20.83 -21.25 -6.91
N LYS A 451 20.42 -20.88 -5.70
CA LYS A 451 19.15 -20.22 -5.37
C LYS A 451 19.40 -18.81 -4.86
N THR A 452 18.39 -17.95 -4.99
CA THR A 452 18.40 -16.60 -4.45
C THR A 452 17.14 -16.41 -3.63
N HIS A 453 17.29 -16.06 -2.35
CA HIS A 453 16.19 -15.75 -1.45
C HIS A 453 16.19 -14.25 -1.14
N ALA A 454 15.03 -13.62 -1.20
CA ALA A 454 14.84 -12.19 -0.95
C ALA A 454 13.98 -11.96 0.29
N PHE A 455 14.43 -11.13 1.22
CA PHE A 455 13.72 -10.81 2.46
C PHE A 455 14.23 -9.50 3.08
N GLY A 456 13.50 -8.97 4.07
CA GLY A 456 13.91 -7.80 4.83
C GLY A 456 14.52 -8.22 6.16
N ILE A 457 15.56 -7.54 6.62
CA ILE A 457 16.09 -7.73 7.99
C ILE A 457 15.86 -6.45 8.80
N PRO A 458 15.09 -6.50 9.90
CA PRO A 458 14.98 -5.37 10.82
C PRO A 458 16.30 -5.14 11.55
N ALA A 459 16.78 -3.90 11.54
CA ALA A 459 18.07 -3.49 12.09
C ALA A 459 17.91 -2.32 13.06
N PRO A 460 17.22 -2.49 14.20
CA PRO A 460 16.94 -1.40 15.14
C PRO A 460 18.20 -0.73 15.67
N PHE A 461 18.11 0.58 15.93
CA PHE A 461 19.24 1.38 16.45
C PHE A 461 19.59 1.07 17.91
N GLY A 462 18.68 0.46 18.67
CA GLY A 462 18.86 0.25 20.12
C GLY A 462 18.97 1.55 20.92
N THR A 463 18.60 2.69 20.31
CA THR A 463 18.56 4.01 20.93
C THR A 463 17.13 4.42 21.21
N SER A 464 16.96 5.35 22.15
CA SER A 464 15.66 6.00 22.31
C SER A 464 15.25 6.75 21.05
N THR A 465 13.95 6.74 20.76
CA THR A 465 13.32 7.44 19.64
C THR A 465 12.31 8.45 20.16
N PHE A 466 12.05 9.50 19.38
CA PHE A 466 10.94 10.39 19.69
C PHE A 466 9.62 9.64 19.51
N ILE A 467 8.73 9.78 20.50
CA ILE A 467 7.37 9.26 20.40
C ILE A 467 6.64 10.10 19.37
N ARG A 468 6.17 9.44 18.31
CA ARG A 468 5.24 10.05 17.37
C ARG A 468 3.93 10.32 18.08
N GLU A 469 3.64 11.59 18.24
CA GLU A 469 2.43 12.04 18.91
C GLU A 469 1.87 13.30 18.26
N ARG A 470 0.58 13.52 18.51
CA ARG A 470 -0.18 14.68 18.08
C ARG A 470 -0.61 15.45 19.31
N MET A 471 -0.34 16.75 19.32
CA MET A 471 -0.59 17.64 20.46
C MET A 471 -1.29 18.90 20.00
N VAL A 472 -1.99 19.54 20.92
CA VAL A 472 -2.56 20.88 20.72
C VAL A 472 -1.76 21.84 21.60
N ALA A 473 -1.19 22.88 20.99
CA ALA A 473 -0.41 23.88 21.70
C ALA A 473 -1.15 25.23 21.65
N GLU A 474 -1.51 25.77 22.82
CA GLU A 474 -2.12 27.11 22.96
C GLU A 474 -1.07 28.23 22.88
N ASN A 475 0.19 27.88 23.11
CA ASN A 475 1.35 28.77 23.10
C ASN A 475 2.39 28.23 22.12
N PRO A 476 3.34 29.07 21.67
CA PRO A 476 4.46 28.71 20.78
C PRO A 476 5.51 27.76 21.42
N LYS A 477 5.08 26.84 22.27
CA LYS A 477 5.91 25.95 23.06
C LYS A 477 5.18 24.63 23.29
N VAL A 478 5.89 23.52 23.11
CA VAL A 478 5.38 22.17 23.36
C VAL A 478 6.43 21.30 24.04
N GLN A 479 5.98 20.26 24.74
CA GLN A 479 6.86 19.23 25.30
C GLN A 479 6.69 17.95 24.50
N VAL A 480 7.73 17.53 23.78
CA VAL A 480 7.79 16.25 23.06
C VAL A 480 8.43 15.18 23.94
N ARG A 481 8.07 13.92 23.72
CA ARG A 481 8.58 12.80 24.52
C ARG A 481 9.45 11.84 23.72
N LEU A 482 10.36 11.18 24.43
CA LEU A 482 11.09 10.01 23.95
C LEU A 482 10.48 8.74 24.58
N ASP A 483 10.70 7.60 23.92
CA ASP A 483 10.22 6.29 24.36
C ASP A 483 10.80 5.81 25.71
N ASN A 484 11.94 6.36 26.14
CA ASN A 484 12.51 6.17 27.48
C ASN A 484 11.83 7.02 28.57
N GLY A 485 10.86 7.87 28.21
CA GLY A 485 10.14 8.76 29.12
C GLY A 485 10.74 10.16 29.26
N ASP A 486 11.92 10.41 28.68
CA ASP A 486 12.51 11.75 28.65
C ASP A 486 11.64 12.73 27.89
N LYS A 487 11.75 14.00 28.24
CA LYS A 487 10.96 15.08 27.66
C LYS A 487 11.84 16.23 27.20
N VAL A 488 11.51 16.77 26.03
CA VAL A 488 12.21 17.89 25.42
C VAL A 488 11.22 19.02 25.19
N GLU A 489 11.54 20.20 25.68
CA GLU A 489 10.78 21.41 25.39
C GLU A 489 11.22 21.98 24.05
N VAL A 490 10.25 22.32 23.19
CA VAL A 490 10.49 22.86 21.85
C VAL A 490 9.68 24.13 21.69
N ASP A 491 10.38 25.24 21.47
CA ASP A 491 9.81 26.52 21.08
C ASP A 491 9.65 26.61 19.55
N PHE A 492 8.60 27.26 19.09
CA PHE A 492 8.37 27.54 17.66
C PHE A 492 7.86 28.96 17.43
N PRO A 493 8.03 29.56 16.23
CA PRO A 493 7.74 30.98 16.03
C PRO A 493 6.25 31.32 16.19
N ALA A 494 5.92 32.21 17.14
CA ALA A 494 4.54 32.63 17.42
C ALA A 494 3.85 33.35 16.25
N ASN A 495 4.64 33.95 15.36
CA ASN A 495 4.20 34.68 14.19
C ASN A 495 4.05 33.79 12.94
N GLN A 496 4.29 32.48 13.05
CA GLN A 496 4.10 31.53 11.95
C GLN A 496 2.86 30.68 12.19
N ASP A 497 2.06 30.53 11.13
CA ASP A 497 0.92 29.61 11.14
C ASP A 497 1.38 28.17 10.94
N ASN A 498 2.40 27.95 10.12
CA ASN A 498 2.89 26.61 9.79
C ASN A 498 4.42 26.57 9.78
N GLY A 499 4.99 25.41 10.07
CA GLY A 499 6.43 25.24 10.03
C GLY A 499 6.90 23.87 10.48
N ARG A 500 8.19 23.64 10.29
CA ARG A 500 8.86 22.37 10.60
C ARG A 500 10.18 22.64 11.32
N ILE A 501 10.44 21.85 12.36
CA ILE A 501 11.60 21.99 13.24
C ILE A 501 12.27 20.63 13.35
N PRO A 502 13.53 20.49 12.90
CA PRO A 502 14.36 19.34 13.19
C PRO A 502 14.47 19.12 14.70
N LEU A 503 14.13 17.92 15.16
CA LEU A 503 14.36 17.47 16.53
C LEU A 503 15.55 16.52 16.52
N ILE A 504 16.66 16.93 17.14
CA ILE A 504 17.88 16.14 17.19
C ILE A 504 18.39 16.13 18.62
N ARG A 505 18.42 14.95 19.21
CA ARG A 505 18.78 14.77 20.61
C ARG A 505 19.77 13.63 20.77
N LYS A 506 20.90 13.91 21.41
CA LYS A 506 21.81 12.85 21.85
C LYS A 506 21.13 12.06 22.97
N VAL A 507 21.14 10.74 22.85
CA VAL A 507 20.57 9.77 23.80
C VAL A 507 21.60 8.69 24.09
N ASP A 508 21.29 7.79 25.02
CA ASP A 508 22.12 6.63 25.26
C ASP A 508 22.30 5.82 23.96
N ASN A 509 23.54 5.47 23.67
CA ASN A 509 23.95 4.70 22.50
C ASN A 509 23.69 5.35 21.12
N GLY A 510 23.37 6.66 21.05
CA GLY A 510 23.31 7.37 19.76
C GLY A 510 22.45 8.64 19.75
N TRP A 511 21.55 8.74 18.78
CA TRP A 511 20.76 9.94 18.50
C TRP A 511 19.29 9.59 18.23
N ALA A 512 18.41 10.33 18.88
CA ALA A 512 17.00 10.42 18.52
C ALA A 512 16.84 11.56 17.50
N VAL A 513 16.20 11.26 16.37
CA VAL A 513 15.95 12.22 15.29
C VAL A 513 14.47 12.16 14.90
N ALA A 514 13.83 13.31 14.80
CA ALA A 514 12.46 13.46 14.34
C ALA A 514 12.27 14.84 13.69
N GLU A 515 11.12 15.05 13.08
CA GLU A 515 10.68 16.39 12.66
C GLU A 515 9.42 16.79 13.43
N LEU A 516 9.45 17.95 14.07
CA LEU A 516 8.24 18.56 14.60
C LEU A 516 7.60 19.41 13.50
N ALA A 517 6.38 19.08 13.10
CA ALA A 517 5.58 19.95 12.25
C ALA A 517 4.49 20.61 13.08
N PHE A 518 4.22 21.88 12.83
CA PHE A 518 3.13 22.62 13.45
C PHE A 518 2.28 23.31 12.39
N CYS A 519 0.97 23.29 12.58
CA CYS A 519 -0.02 23.94 11.71
C CYS A 519 -1.10 24.57 12.59
N ARG A 520 -1.29 25.88 12.46
CA ARG A 520 -2.28 26.64 13.23
C ARG A 520 -3.68 26.23 12.79
N TYR A 521 -4.57 26.06 13.76
CA TYR A 521 -5.97 25.80 13.50
C TYR A 521 -6.55 26.91 12.63
N SER A 522 -7.41 26.53 11.68
CA SER A 522 -8.22 27.48 10.94
C SER A 522 -9.52 27.74 11.71
N SER A 523 -10.18 28.84 11.38
CA SER A 523 -11.47 29.23 11.97
C SER A 523 -12.58 29.17 10.93
N ALA A 524 -13.73 28.63 11.33
CA ALA A 524 -14.98 28.83 10.61
C ALA A 524 -15.84 29.84 11.37
N LEU A 525 -16.03 31.03 10.80
CA LEU A 525 -16.97 32.01 11.35
C LEU A 525 -18.39 31.52 11.12
N LYS A 526 -19.25 31.61 12.14
CA LYS A 526 -20.69 31.37 11.95
C LYS A 526 -21.28 32.40 10.99
N GLY A 527 -22.01 31.92 9.98
CA GLY A 527 -22.72 32.80 9.05
C GLY A 527 -22.86 32.19 7.67
N GLU A 528 -23.77 32.77 6.91
CA GLU A 528 -23.95 32.46 5.49
C GLU A 528 -22.96 33.23 4.62
N ALA A 529 -22.79 32.73 3.40
CA ALA A 529 -22.03 33.35 2.32
C ALA A 529 -22.77 33.12 1.00
N VAL A 530 -22.52 33.97 0.01
CA VAL A 530 -23.08 33.83 -1.34
C VAL A 530 -21.97 33.35 -2.26
N VAL A 531 -22.16 32.19 -2.88
CA VAL A 531 -21.18 31.66 -3.84
C VAL A 531 -21.34 32.38 -5.19
N ASP A 532 -20.76 33.58 -5.31
CA ASP A 532 -20.84 34.44 -6.48
C ASP A 532 -19.48 34.72 -7.15
N GLY A 533 -18.38 34.40 -6.47
CA GLY A 533 -17.01 34.64 -6.89
C GLY A 533 -16.49 36.03 -6.52
N GLU A 534 -17.06 36.70 -5.52
CA GLU A 534 -16.64 38.02 -5.04
C GLU A 534 -16.08 37.98 -3.61
N ASP A 535 -15.00 38.70 -3.33
CA ASP A 535 -14.30 38.62 -2.04
C ASP A 535 -14.82 39.59 -0.95
N LYS A 536 -15.86 40.36 -1.25
CA LYS A 536 -16.36 41.46 -0.42
C LYS A 536 -16.82 41.00 0.95
N GLU A 537 -17.52 39.87 1.03
CA GLU A 537 -18.06 39.37 2.30
C GLU A 537 -16.99 38.72 3.18
N TRP A 538 -15.80 38.41 2.66
CA TRP A 538 -14.72 37.72 3.38
C TRP A 538 -13.71 38.66 4.04
N THR A 539 -14.00 39.96 4.13
CA THR A 539 -13.06 40.97 4.64
C THR A 539 -12.73 40.80 6.14
N GLU A 540 -13.69 40.33 6.94
CA GLU A 540 -13.52 40.07 8.38
C GLU A 540 -12.96 38.66 8.68
N ASN A 541 -12.86 37.80 7.67
CA ASN A 541 -12.42 36.43 7.81
C ASN A 541 -10.89 36.33 7.90
N LYS A 542 -10.37 35.54 8.84
CA LYS A 542 -8.95 35.17 8.85
C LYS A 542 -8.66 34.17 7.74
N PHE A 543 -7.66 34.46 6.92
CA PHE A 543 -7.20 33.60 5.85
C PHE A 543 -5.96 32.81 6.28
N SER A 544 -6.05 31.49 6.23
CA SER A 544 -4.97 30.54 6.51
C SER A 544 -4.10 30.35 5.26
N VAL A 545 -2.78 30.38 5.42
CA VAL A 545 -1.83 30.31 4.30
C VAL A 545 -1.61 28.87 3.83
N VAL A 546 -1.53 28.68 2.50
CA VAL A 546 -1.17 27.44 1.80
C VAL A 546 -0.29 27.80 0.62
N GLY A 547 1.01 27.62 0.75
CA GLY A 547 1.95 28.07 -0.29
C GLY A 547 3.34 28.41 0.24
N GLU A 548 3.54 28.36 1.56
CA GLU A 548 4.88 28.45 2.13
C GLU A 548 5.76 27.28 1.67
N PRO A 549 7.08 27.44 1.55
CA PRO A 549 7.98 26.35 1.14
C PRO A 549 7.90 25.10 2.02
N CYS A 550 7.52 25.23 3.30
CA CYS A 550 7.31 24.09 4.19
C CYS A 550 6.06 23.25 3.82
N GLN A 551 5.10 23.85 3.11
CA GLN A 551 3.84 23.24 2.66
C GLN A 551 3.94 22.65 1.25
N ALA A 552 5.00 22.98 0.50
CA ALA A 552 5.33 22.33 -0.77
C ALA A 552 5.97 20.97 -0.51
N ARG A 553 5.13 19.94 -0.44
CA ARG A 553 5.50 18.60 -0.01
C ARG A 553 4.80 17.58 -0.89
N TRP A 554 5.58 16.61 -1.35
CA TRP A 554 5.07 15.37 -1.91
C TRP A 554 5.28 14.23 -0.93
N VAL A 555 4.66 13.09 -1.23
CA VAL A 555 4.80 11.90 -0.41
C VAL A 555 6.28 11.45 -0.31
N LYS A 556 7.10 11.78 -1.32
CA LYS A 556 8.55 11.53 -1.33
C LYS A 556 9.40 12.59 -0.61
N GLY A 557 8.79 13.59 0.03
CA GLY A 557 9.48 14.69 0.70
C GLY A 557 9.22 16.06 0.07
N ALA A 558 10.01 17.06 0.43
CA ALA A 558 9.94 18.40 -0.15
C ALA A 558 10.14 18.35 -1.67
N ASP A 559 9.17 18.87 -2.42
CA ASP A 559 9.24 18.96 -3.88
C ASP A 559 8.53 20.24 -4.33
N ASP A 560 9.19 21.38 -4.05
CA ASP A 560 8.74 22.68 -4.52
C ASP A 560 9.36 22.97 -5.89
N LYS A 561 8.57 22.79 -6.95
CA LYS A 561 9.02 23.07 -8.32
C LYS A 561 8.77 24.50 -8.74
N ARG A 562 8.11 25.31 -7.90
CA ARG A 562 7.90 26.72 -8.20
C ARG A 562 9.24 27.45 -8.23
N ALA A 563 9.37 28.44 -9.10
CA ALA A 563 10.52 29.34 -9.10
C ALA A 563 10.56 30.23 -7.85
N SER A 564 9.39 30.52 -7.28
CA SER A 564 9.23 31.23 -6.01
C SER A 564 7.83 30.97 -5.44
N PRO A 565 7.58 31.23 -4.14
CA PRO A 565 6.24 31.12 -3.56
C PRO A 565 5.18 31.96 -4.29
N ASP A 566 5.57 33.10 -4.88
CA ASP A 566 4.66 34.01 -5.61
C ASP A 566 4.10 33.40 -6.91
N GLU A 567 4.70 32.34 -7.43
CA GLU A 567 4.16 31.59 -8.57
C GLU A 567 2.78 31.00 -8.27
N CYS A 568 2.59 30.56 -7.01
CA CYS A 568 1.32 30.06 -6.50
C CYS A 568 1.29 30.17 -4.97
N MET A 569 0.83 31.32 -4.46
CA MET A 569 0.62 31.54 -3.03
C MET A 569 -0.88 31.55 -2.74
N LEU A 570 -1.38 30.53 -2.06
CA LEU A 570 -2.79 30.40 -1.74
C LEU A 570 -3.06 30.83 -0.30
N LYS A 571 -4.25 31.35 -0.08
CA LYS A 571 -4.80 31.52 1.25
C LYS A 571 -6.26 31.11 1.20
N TRP A 572 -6.78 30.54 2.28
CA TRP A 572 -8.16 30.11 2.33
C TRP A 572 -8.83 30.48 3.64
N SER A 573 -10.14 30.61 3.63
CA SER A 573 -10.96 30.84 4.81
C SER A 573 -12.27 30.06 4.72
N SER A 574 -13.00 30.00 5.83
CA SER A 574 -14.24 29.25 5.92
C SER A 574 -15.32 29.94 6.74
N ARG A 575 -16.58 29.65 6.41
CA ARG A 575 -17.76 29.98 7.21
C ARG A 575 -18.63 28.76 7.43
N ALA A 576 -19.14 28.62 8.65
CA ALA A 576 -20.09 27.58 9.00
C ALA A 576 -21.51 28.14 8.86
N GLY A 577 -22.14 27.81 7.73
CA GLY A 577 -23.54 28.08 7.48
C GLY A 577 -24.45 27.04 8.13
N TRP A 578 -25.76 27.22 7.98
CA TRP A 578 -26.76 26.30 8.55
C TRP A 578 -26.90 25.00 7.76
N GLN A 579 -26.70 25.01 6.43
CA GLN A 579 -26.76 23.80 5.57
C GLN A 579 -25.40 23.21 5.21
N GLY A 580 -24.31 23.96 5.41
CA GLY A 580 -23.01 23.53 4.94
C GLY A 580 -21.89 24.49 5.25
N LEU A 581 -20.72 24.14 4.72
CA LEU A 581 -19.47 24.84 4.86
C LEU A 581 -19.20 25.67 3.62
N PHE A 582 -19.01 26.97 3.81
CA PHE A 582 -18.52 27.86 2.77
C PHE A 582 -17.00 27.96 2.84
N ILE A 583 -16.33 27.89 1.71
CA ILE A 583 -14.87 28.03 1.60
C ILE A 583 -14.55 29.11 0.58
N ALA A 584 -13.68 30.04 0.94
CA ALA A 584 -13.07 31.00 0.04
C ALA A 584 -11.58 30.74 -0.11
N ILE A 585 -11.05 30.84 -1.33
CA ILE A 585 -9.62 30.70 -1.65
C ILE A 585 -9.19 31.93 -2.45
N ARG A 586 -8.12 32.58 -1.98
CA ARG A 586 -7.35 33.57 -2.73
C ARG A 586 -6.10 32.90 -3.24
N ALA A 587 -5.82 33.03 -4.52
CA ALA A 587 -4.62 32.50 -5.14
C ALA A 587 -3.87 33.62 -5.86
N ASN A 588 -2.60 33.80 -5.50
CA ASN A 588 -1.69 34.59 -6.31
C ASN A 588 -1.12 33.73 -7.45
N GLY A 589 -0.85 34.35 -8.59
CA GLY A 589 -0.27 33.69 -9.76
C GLY A 589 -1.30 32.99 -10.66
N SER A 590 -0.81 32.08 -11.50
CA SER A 590 -1.63 31.36 -12.49
C SER A 590 -2.11 30.04 -11.92
N VAL A 591 -3.43 29.85 -11.86
CA VAL A 591 -4.08 28.65 -11.33
C VAL A 591 -5.00 27.98 -12.35
N GLU A 592 -4.89 28.36 -13.62
CA GLU A 592 -5.75 27.89 -14.69
C GLU A 592 -5.59 26.39 -15.00
N SER A 593 -4.43 25.82 -14.73
CA SER A 593 -4.10 24.41 -14.94
C SER A 593 -4.23 23.55 -13.67
N ASP A 594 -4.52 24.21 -12.54
CA ASP A 594 -4.47 23.61 -11.21
C ASP A 594 -5.72 22.79 -10.89
N ASN A 595 -5.57 21.93 -9.89
CA ASN A 595 -6.66 21.16 -9.31
C ASN A 595 -6.43 21.01 -7.81
N PHE A 596 -7.48 20.72 -7.07
CA PHE A 596 -7.38 20.50 -5.63
C PHE A 596 -8.27 19.37 -5.15
N THR A 597 -8.00 18.90 -3.95
CA THR A 597 -8.89 18.06 -3.17
C THR A 597 -8.93 18.54 -1.72
N MET A 598 -10.14 18.63 -1.17
CA MET A 598 -10.41 18.99 0.22
C MET A 598 -10.94 17.76 0.95
N PHE A 599 -10.28 17.37 2.02
CA PHE A 599 -10.66 16.23 2.83
C PHE A 599 -11.25 16.69 4.16
N PHE A 600 -12.27 15.96 4.62
CA PHE A 600 -13.04 16.26 5.82
C PHE A 600 -13.13 15.02 6.71
N ASP A 601 -12.79 15.17 7.98
CA ASP A 601 -12.93 14.14 8.99
C ASP A 601 -13.87 14.67 10.08
N THR A 602 -15.06 14.07 10.16
CA THR A 602 -16.17 14.52 11.01
C THR A 602 -16.15 13.85 12.39
N ARG A 603 -15.16 12.99 12.64
CA ARG A 603 -15.02 12.30 13.91
C ARG A 603 -14.59 13.26 15.01
N LYS A 604 -14.75 12.82 16.25
CA LYS A 604 -14.38 13.59 17.44
C LYS A 604 -12.87 13.93 17.45
N PRO A 605 -12.45 15.03 18.09
CA PRO A 605 -11.06 15.49 18.09
C PRO A 605 -10.03 14.42 18.46
N GLU A 606 -10.35 13.54 19.41
CA GLU A 606 -9.50 12.43 19.84
C GLU A 606 -9.22 11.38 18.75
N LEU A 607 -10.08 11.30 17.72
CA LEU A 607 -9.95 10.37 16.60
C LEU A 607 -9.31 11.01 15.35
N LEU A 608 -9.25 12.35 15.27
CA LEU A 608 -8.63 13.00 14.11
C LEU A 608 -7.17 12.54 13.99
N GLY A 609 -6.68 12.27 12.80
CA GLY A 609 -5.31 11.75 12.68
C GLY A 609 -5.15 10.28 13.07
N THR A 610 -6.23 9.52 13.14
CA THR A 610 -6.17 8.05 13.19
C THR A 610 -6.83 7.46 11.95
N PRO A 611 -6.51 6.22 11.56
CA PRO A 611 -7.25 5.54 10.50
C PRO A 611 -8.77 5.57 10.74
N GLY A 612 -9.55 5.75 9.67
CA GLY A 612 -11.02 5.67 9.71
C GLY A 612 -11.67 6.44 8.57
N PRO A 613 -13.01 6.58 8.59
CA PRO A 613 -13.75 7.20 7.49
C PRO A 613 -13.48 8.70 7.43
N TYR A 614 -13.46 9.21 6.20
CA TYR A 614 -13.37 10.62 5.86
C TYR A 614 -14.11 10.88 4.54
N TYR A 615 -14.35 12.14 4.23
CA TYR A 615 -15.08 12.59 3.05
C TYR A 615 -14.21 13.57 2.26
N TRP A 616 -14.50 13.77 0.97
CA TRP A 616 -13.80 14.80 0.22
C TRP A 616 -14.62 15.41 -0.91
N VAL A 617 -14.10 16.54 -1.40
CA VAL A 617 -14.51 17.24 -2.61
C VAL A 617 -13.26 17.53 -3.42
N SER A 618 -13.30 17.24 -4.72
CA SER A 618 -12.22 17.58 -5.65
C SER A 618 -12.68 18.66 -6.61
N GLY A 619 -11.74 19.52 -7.01
CA GLY A 619 -12.02 20.65 -7.88
C GLY A 619 -11.00 20.80 -9.00
N SER A 620 -11.46 21.10 -10.21
CA SER A 620 -10.61 21.36 -11.37
C SER A 620 -11.35 22.18 -12.43
N LYS A 621 -10.61 22.89 -13.30
CA LYS A 621 -11.21 23.51 -14.48
C LYS A 621 -11.53 22.47 -15.55
N ASP A 622 -12.68 22.63 -16.19
CA ASP A 622 -13.05 21.85 -17.36
C ASP A 622 -12.42 22.43 -18.65
N LYS A 623 -12.70 21.78 -19.78
CA LYS A 623 -12.19 22.21 -21.10
C LYS A 623 -12.65 23.61 -21.51
N ALA A 624 -13.73 24.12 -20.92
CA ALA A 624 -14.26 25.47 -21.16
C ALA A 624 -13.67 26.50 -20.18
N GLY A 625 -12.77 26.10 -19.28
CA GLY A 625 -12.18 26.96 -18.25
C GLY A 625 -13.10 27.22 -17.06
N ALA A 626 -14.28 26.58 -17.01
CA ALA A 626 -15.18 26.68 -15.88
C ALA A 626 -14.69 25.77 -14.75
N PHE A 627 -14.64 26.30 -13.53
CA PHE A 627 -14.29 25.49 -12.37
C PHE A 627 -15.44 24.53 -12.05
N LYS A 628 -15.13 23.24 -11.89
CA LYS A 628 -16.09 22.21 -11.47
C LYS A 628 -15.61 21.56 -10.19
N VAL A 629 -16.56 21.26 -9.32
CA VAL A 629 -16.35 20.47 -8.11
C VAL A 629 -17.13 19.17 -8.20
N SER A 630 -16.55 18.10 -7.66
CA SER A 630 -17.16 16.80 -7.56
C SER A 630 -16.93 16.22 -6.17
N LYS A 631 -17.91 15.46 -5.70
CA LYS A 631 -17.77 14.72 -4.45
C LYS A 631 -16.79 13.56 -4.60
N GLY A 632 -16.19 13.17 -3.48
CA GLY A 632 -15.46 11.93 -3.33
C GLY A 632 -16.32 10.67 -3.41
N GLU A 633 -15.66 9.52 -3.38
CA GLU A 633 -16.33 8.22 -3.47
C GLU A 633 -17.00 7.83 -2.15
N THR A 634 -16.42 8.19 -0.99
CA THR A 634 -17.05 8.01 0.33
C THR A 634 -18.07 9.10 0.67
N SER A 635 -18.02 10.24 -0.02
CA SER A 635 -18.96 11.35 0.17
C SER A 635 -20.36 11.01 -0.34
N LYS A 636 -21.41 11.35 0.41
CA LYS A 636 -22.80 11.14 -0.05
C LYS A 636 -23.16 12.06 -1.22
N LYS A 637 -24.13 11.62 -2.03
CA LYS A 637 -24.79 12.53 -2.97
C LYS A 637 -25.53 13.58 -2.15
N ALA A 638 -25.28 14.84 -2.43
CA ALA A 638 -25.95 15.96 -1.80
C ALA A 638 -26.34 16.98 -2.86
N THR A 639 -27.45 17.69 -2.66
CA THR A 639 -27.83 18.82 -3.50
C THR A 639 -27.11 20.08 -3.02
N GLY A 640 -26.83 21.02 -3.94
CA GLY A 640 -26.28 22.33 -3.59
C GLY A 640 -24.76 22.45 -3.61
N LEU A 641 -23.98 21.37 -3.77
CA LEU A 641 -22.52 21.50 -3.98
C LEU A 641 -22.24 22.47 -5.13
N ALA A 642 -21.58 23.59 -4.82
CA ALA A 642 -21.43 24.71 -5.73
C ALA A 642 -20.01 25.27 -5.69
N VAL A 643 -19.58 25.83 -6.81
CA VAL A 643 -18.30 26.54 -6.95
C VAL A 643 -18.47 27.72 -7.89
N LYS A 644 -17.86 28.86 -7.55
CA LYS A 644 -17.64 30.00 -8.43
C LYS A 644 -16.19 30.44 -8.35
N TRP A 645 -15.71 31.02 -9.43
CA TRP A 645 -14.39 31.62 -9.44
C TRP A 645 -14.37 32.85 -10.33
N SER A 646 -13.49 33.78 -9.98
CA SER A 646 -13.22 34.99 -10.75
C SER A 646 -11.71 35.23 -10.82
N LYS A 647 -11.28 35.91 -11.87
CA LYS A 647 -9.93 36.46 -11.95
C LYS A 647 -9.92 37.81 -11.25
N THR A 648 -8.95 38.03 -10.37
CA THR A 648 -8.82 39.26 -9.58
C THR A 648 -7.47 39.93 -9.87
N ASP A 649 -7.28 41.14 -9.37
CA ASP A 649 -6.01 41.88 -9.52
C ASP A 649 -4.82 41.17 -8.85
N TYR A 650 -5.09 40.35 -7.83
CA TYR A 650 -4.08 39.55 -7.14
C TYR A 650 -3.93 38.13 -7.71
N GLY A 651 -4.77 37.70 -8.66
CA GLY A 651 -4.68 36.39 -9.30
C GLY A 651 -6.06 35.77 -9.52
N ALA A 652 -6.51 34.94 -8.59
CA ALA A 652 -7.82 34.30 -8.64
C ALA A 652 -8.50 34.28 -7.27
N PHE A 653 -9.84 34.31 -7.30
CA PHE A 653 -10.69 34.08 -6.15
C PHE A 653 -11.66 32.93 -6.45
N ILE A 654 -11.79 31.99 -5.52
CA ILE A 654 -12.66 30.81 -5.64
C ILE A 654 -13.54 30.77 -4.41
N GLU A 655 -14.84 30.56 -4.60
CA GLU A 655 -15.80 30.30 -3.54
C GLU A 655 -16.50 28.97 -3.76
N MET A 656 -16.77 28.28 -2.67
CA MET A 656 -17.45 27.00 -2.68
C MET A 656 -18.45 26.90 -1.54
N PHE A 657 -19.51 26.16 -1.80
CA PHE A 657 -20.43 25.68 -0.77
C PHE A 657 -20.45 24.15 -0.77
N ILE A 658 -20.21 23.57 0.41
CA ILE A 658 -20.12 22.13 0.64
C ILE A 658 -21.23 21.74 1.63
N PRO A 659 -22.29 21.05 1.17
CA PRO A 659 -23.39 20.63 2.05
C PRO A 659 -22.92 19.70 3.16
N TYR A 660 -23.46 19.84 4.38
CA TYR A 660 -23.13 18.91 5.48
C TYR A 660 -23.52 17.46 5.17
N GLU A 661 -24.61 17.26 4.41
CA GLU A 661 -25.09 15.95 3.99
C GLU A 661 -23.99 15.14 3.27
N LEU A 662 -23.13 15.81 2.50
CA LEU A 662 -22.01 15.21 1.77
C LEU A 662 -21.04 14.48 2.72
N MET A 663 -20.91 14.99 3.94
CA MET A 663 -20.05 14.51 5.01
C MET A 663 -20.82 13.69 6.07
N GLU A 664 -22.03 13.24 5.74
CA GLU A 664 -22.95 12.55 6.66
C GLU A 664 -23.27 13.34 7.94
N MET A 665 -23.28 14.67 7.85
CA MET A 665 -23.64 15.57 8.95
C MET A 665 -24.93 16.31 8.63
N ALA A 666 -25.66 16.72 9.67
CA ALA A 666 -26.81 17.62 9.55
C ALA A 666 -26.44 19.08 9.88
N SER A 667 -25.34 19.29 10.62
CA SER A 667 -24.84 20.58 11.08
C SER A 667 -23.34 20.48 11.35
N TRP A 668 -22.71 21.60 11.75
CA TRP A 668 -21.34 21.60 12.26
C TRP A 668 -21.16 20.56 13.40
N PRO A 669 -19.98 19.90 13.51
CA PRO A 669 -19.70 18.95 14.59
C PRO A 669 -19.97 19.52 15.99
N GLU A 670 -20.59 18.72 16.88
CA GLU A 670 -20.86 19.11 18.26
C GLU A 670 -19.60 19.43 19.07
N SER A 671 -18.46 18.82 18.69
CA SER A 671 -17.14 19.11 19.27
C SER A 671 -16.68 20.56 19.03
N GLY A 672 -17.29 21.26 18.07
CA GLY A 672 -16.80 22.54 17.56
C GLY A 672 -15.62 22.42 16.60
N ASP A 673 -15.04 21.24 16.43
CA ASP A 673 -13.83 21.00 15.63
C ASP A 673 -14.13 20.02 14.48
N LEU A 674 -13.71 20.38 13.27
CA LEU A 674 -13.78 19.57 12.05
C LEU A 674 -12.35 19.29 11.55
N GLY A 675 -12.01 18.02 11.34
CA GLY A 675 -10.75 17.65 10.71
C GLY A 675 -10.74 18.05 9.24
N PHE A 676 -9.66 18.69 8.77
CA PHE A 676 -9.58 19.23 7.42
C PHE A 676 -8.19 19.14 6.81
N SER A 677 -8.11 18.80 5.52
CA SER A 677 -6.90 18.97 4.72
C SER A 677 -7.26 19.57 3.37
N LEU A 678 -6.47 20.57 2.93
CA LEU A 678 -6.52 21.10 1.57
C LEU A 678 -5.24 20.68 0.85
N TRP A 679 -5.41 19.91 -0.22
CA TRP A 679 -4.34 19.51 -1.13
C TRP A 679 -4.53 20.20 -2.49
N TRP A 680 -3.55 20.99 -2.90
CA TRP A 680 -3.55 21.75 -4.14
C TRP A 680 -2.40 21.32 -5.05
N ASN A 681 -2.72 21.07 -6.32
CA ASN A 681 -1.78 20.61 -7.34
C ASN A 681 -1.51 21.75 -8.31
N HIS A 682 -0.43 22.50 -8.05
CA HIS A 682 0.00 23.59 -8.90
C HIS A 682 0.80 23.08 -10.11
N LYS A 683 0.38 23.44 -11.32
CA LYS A 683 1.06 23.01 -12.57
C LYS A 683 1.80 24.20 -13.20
N GLY A 684 3.01 24.41 -12.71
CA GLY A 684 3.93 25.45 -13.16
C GLY A 684 4.82 25.03 -14.35
N PRO A 685 5.60 25.97 -14.91
CA PRO A 685 6.50 25.71 -16.03
C PRO A 685 7.62 24.69 -15.73
N ASN A 686 7.99 24.55 -14.46
CA ASN A 686 9.04 23.63 -13.99
C ASN A 686 8.50 22.25 -13.56
N GLY A 687 7.18 22.04 -13.64
CA GLY A 687 6.52 20.80 -13.24
C GLY A 687 5.42 21.00 -12.20
N VAL A 688 4.98 19.89 -11.60
CA VAL A 688 3.89 19.90 -10.61
C VAL A 688 4.46 20.09 -9.21
N THR A 689 3.90 21.07 -8.48
CA THR A 689 4.13 21.28 -7.05
C THR A 689 2.86 20.92 -6.29
N HIS A 690 3.00 20.15 -5.22
CA HIS A 690 1.91 19.76 -4.34
C HIS A 690 1.95 20.62 -3.08
N LEU A 691 0.94 21.46 -2.89
CA LEU A 691 0.80 22.34 -1.74
C LEU A 691 -0.25 21.74 -0.79
N MET A 692 0.10 21.63 0.49
CA MET A 692 -0.76 21.00 1.48
C MET A 692 -0.90 21.89 2.71
N TRP A 693 -2.14 22.24 3.08
CA TRP A 693 -2.38 23.07 4.24
C TRP A 693 -1.97 22.38 5.54
N SER A 694 -2.45 21.15 5.72
CA SER A 694 -2.25 20.38 6.93
C SER A 694 -1.03 19.46 6.81
N GLU A 695 0.11 19.99 6.40
CA GLU A 695 1.35 19.23 6.30
C GLU A 695 1.22 18.01 5.37
N ASP A 696 1.45 16.79 5.85
CA ASP A 696 1.42 15.55 5.04
C ASP A 696 0.01 14.91 4.97
N GLY A 697 -1.05 15.69 5.24
CA GLY A 697 -2.44 15.22 5.34
C GLY A 697 -3.04 14.78 4.01
N HIS A 698 -3.01 13.48 3.75
CA HIS A 698 -3.59 12.83 2.57
C HIS A 698 -4.40 11.58 3.01
N PRO A 699 -5.35 11.08 2.22
CA PRO A 699 -5.92 9.73 2.35
C PRO A 699 -4.95 8.63 2.76
N TRP A 700 -3.72 8.64 2.26
CA TRP A 700 -2.74 7.58 2.53
C TRP A 700 -1.93 7.84 3.80
N ASN A 701 -2.24 8.93 4.51
CA ASN A 701 -1.58 9.40 5.72
C ASN A 701 -2.55 10.25 6.55
N THR A 702 -3.64 9.61 7.01
CA THR A 702 -4.75 10.26 7.73
C THR A 702 -4.31 10.98 9.01
N ARG A 703 -3.13 10.65 9.56
CA ARG A 703 -2.49 11.28 10.72
C ARG A 703 -2.38 12.81 10.69
N TRP A 704 -2.40 13.41 9.52
CA TRP A 704 -1.93 14.78 9.33
C TRP A 704 -3.05 15.79 9.05
N TYR A 705 -4.33 15.44 9.20
CA TYR A 705 -5.43 16.40 9.01
C TYR A 705 -5.34 17.58 9.98
N GLY A 706 -5.44 18.80 9.47
CA GLY A 706 -5.54 20.01 10.28
C GLY A 706 -6.92 20.11 10.93
N VAL A 707 -7.20 21.21 11.61
CA VAL A 707 -8.48 21.40 12.30
C VAL A 707 -9.07 22.76 11.96
N ILE A 708 -10.35 22.76 11.60
CA ILE A 708 -11.19 23.95 11.53
C ILE A 708 -12.00 24.00 12.81
N ARG A 709 -11.88 25.10 13.55
CA ARG A 709 -12.64 25.34 14.77
C ARG A 709 -13.75 26.35 14.51
N LEU A 710 -14.96 26.05 14.99
CA LEU A 710 -16.08 26.98 14.96
C LEU A 710 -15.81 28.19 15.84
N GLU A 711 -16.08 29.37 15.31
CA GLU A 711 -15.84 30.63 16.01
C GLU A 711 -17.10 31.51 15.96
N ASN A 712 -17.41 32.15 17.09
CA ASN A 712 -18.58 33.02 17.22
C ASN A 712 -18.25 34.50 16.91
N GLN A 713 -16.99 34.89 16.94
CA GLN A 713 -16.52 36.27 16.75
C GLN A 713 -15.18 36.25 16.02
N PRO A 714 -14.87 37.20 15.13
CA PRO A 714 -13.58 37.22 14.44
C PRO A 714 -12.41 37.55 15.37
N GLY A 715 -11.23 37.02 15.03
CA GLY A 715 -9.94 37.47 15.57
C GLY A 715 -9.44 36.75 16.82
N LYS A 716 -10.08 35.67 17.30
CA LYS A 716 -9.51 34.87 18.38
C LYS A 716 -8.24 34.18 17.90
N SER A 717 -7.23 34.15 18.77
CA SER A 717 -6.04 33.35 18.50
C SER A 717 -6.41 31.87 18.49
N MET A 718 -5.96 31.17 17.45
CA MET A 718 -6.19 29.75 17.25
C MET A 718 -4.96 28.96 17.71
N PRO A 719 -5.13 27.81 18.38
CA PRO A 719 -4.01 26.99 18.79
C PRO A 719 -3.32 26.37 17.59
N TRP A 720 -2.18 25.73 17.83
CA TRP A 720 -1.48 24.93 16.83
C TRP A 720 -1.72 23.46 17.04
N MET A 721 -1.95 22.76 15.95
CA MET A 721 -1.76 21.32 15.88
C MET A 721 -0.27 21.04 15.71
N VAL A 722 0.33 20.34 16.65
CA VAL A 722 1.75 19.98 16.64
C VAL A 722 1.91 18.48 16.52
N ARG A 723 2.87 18.02 15.70
CA ARG A 723 3.09 16.61 15.42
C ARG A 723 4.57 16.29 15.36
N VAL A 724 4.93 15.12 15.87
CA VAL A 724 6.28 14.57 15.79
C VAL A 724 6.29 13.45 14.75
N LYS A 725 7.15 13.59 13.73
CA LYS A 725 7.35 12.69 12.60
C LYS A 725 8.61 11.85 12.77
#